data_AF-A0A6P0WXK9-F1
#
_entry.id   AF-A0A6P0WXK9-F1
#
_cell.length_a   1.000
_cell.length_b   1.000
_cell.length_c   1.000
_cell.angle_alpha   90.00
_cell.angle_beta   90.00
_cell.angle_gamma   90.00
#
_symmetry.space_group_name_H-M   'P 1'
#
loop_
_entity.id
_entity.type
_entity.pdbx_description
1 polymer ?
#
loop_
_entity_poly.entity_id
_entity_poly.type
_entity_poly.pdbx_seq_one_letter_code
_entity_poly.pdbx_strand_id
1 'polypeptide(L)'
;MSKVANFGKLLLINIVALLISRLANSEFVSQLDARLVLVVTLALIGVSAVIESSTPTANAKSTSWPWQDGLQIAVVGFILGLGIHYLWKSQWLLGVTFLVLTPFPLPLPIIVRFINRFRQESKERLEPLVDQGINNLAEAVVSRVESPLKEITSEFKTEYYKSLVYTCRDYQTKGLDKDCILKLEKVFVPLKIVSKDAIQVESKMIQEVENQAENPKEKQIWDFLAVMSRYPAFRRMAVLGAPGSGKTTLLRHLTLTYATKQERELHSKAPKLIPILLYLRDVRQVIAEKQPPLAELITEQVKRQRKLQPLNPPPNWFAEKLSQRECLVMLDGLDEVADESQRQEVSRWVDEQMEAYPDTPFILTSRPFGYQSARLQQGITVLEVQPFNLKQVKEFIHSWYLQTEVMSRAGEEDLGVQEEAEQQADDLIRRIRKSSPLAAMAVNPLLLTMIATVHRRGSALPGKRVELYKEICQVLLEKRLRAKKIDESLTATQKQSVLQVLALALMRNNTREFTLLEGTSLIQDKLAEVAGAANSQKFFEQIKDVSGLLVEQELGVYEFAHLSFQEYLAAVEIKETNQEKLLIGKINNPWWNETIRLYAAQTNASNLICSVLALPSPSAEAMALAYDCLEEGLSVYPEVKQQLEAMLEADLESR
;
A
#
# COMPACT_ATOMS: atom_id res chain seq x y z
N MET A 1 42.26 -34.92 -28.06
CA MET A 1 41.76 -33.53 -28.16
C MET A 1 42.85 -32.45 -28.01
N SER A 2 44.02 -32.69 -27.41
CA SER A 2 45.10 -31.68 -27.33
C SER A 2 45.82 -31.38 -28.65
N LYS A 3 45.83 -32.31 -29.62
CA LYS A 3 46.44 -32.08 -30.95
C LYS A 3 45.60 -31.20 -31.88
N VAL A 4 44.27 -31.16 -31.72
CA VAL A 4 43.37 -30.31 -32.55
C VAL A 4 43.33 -28.87 -32.05
N ALA A 5 43.42 -28.66 -30.73
CA ALA A 5 43.51 -27.32 -30.13
C ALA A 5 44.84 -26.61 -30.46
N ASN A 6 45.95 -27.34 -30.46
CA ASN A 6 47.24 -26.78 -30.90
C ASN A 6 47.29 -26.53 -32.41
N PHE A 7 46.56 -27.31 -33.23
CA PHE A 7 46.48 -27.10 -34.66
C PHE A 7 45.71 -25.81 -35.02
N GLY A 8 44.58 -25.53 -34.34
CA GLY A 8 43.83 -24.28 -34.52
C GLY A 8 44.61 -23.04 -34.06
N LYS A 9 45.38 -23.14 -32.97
CA LYS A 9 46.25 -22.07 -32.47
C LYS A 9 47.41 -21.77 -33.43
N LEU A 10 48.05 -22.82 -33.98
CA LEU A 10 49.09 -22.66 -35.01
C LEU A 10 48.53 -22.13 -36.33
N LEU A 11 47.33 -22.56 -36.73
CA LEU A 11 46.68 -22.11 -37.97
C LEU A 11 46.33 -20.62 -37.90
N LEU A 12 45.81 -20.15 -36.75
CA LEU A 12 45.45 -18.75 -36.55
C LEU A 12 46.71 -17.86 -36.48
N ILE A 13 47.74 -18.30 -35.77
CA ILE A 13 49.03 -17.59 -35.71
C ILE A 13 49.67 -17.53 -37.12
N ASN A 14 49.60 -18.63 -37.89
CA ASN A 14 50.09 -18.64 -39.26
C ASN A 14 49.24 -17.79 -40.22
N ILE A 15 47.91 -17.71 -40.04
CA ILE A 15 47.03 -16.85 -40.83
C ILE A 15 47.30 -15.37 -40.51
N VAL A 16 47.49 -15.03 -39.23
CA VAL A 16 47.86 -13.68 -38.79
C VAL A 16 49.26 -13.33 -39.28
N ALA A 17 50.23 -14.25 -39.22
CA ALA A 17 51.57 -14.05 -39.78
C ALA A 17 51.57 -13.95 -41.31
N LEU A 18 50.70 -14.70 -42.02
CA LEU A 18 50.49 -14.59 -43.47
C LEU A 18 49.81 -13.29 -43.87
N LEU A 19 48.88 -12.78 -43.06
CA LEU A 19 48.24 -11.48 -43.25
C LEU A 19 49.25 -10.35 -43.00
N ILE A 20 50.06 -10.42 -41.95
CA ILE A 20 51.13 -9.47 -41.68
C ILE A 20 52.21 -9.53 -42.78
N SER A 21 52.59 -10.72 -43.24
CA SER A 21 53.54 -10.93 -44.33
C SER A 21 53.00 -10.43 -45.68
N ARG A 22 51.72 -10.66 -46.00
CA ARG A 22 51.10 -10.15 -47.24
C ARG A 22 50.85 -8.66 -47.19
N LEU A 23 50.52 -8.11 -46.03
CA LEU A 23 50.48 -6.66 -45.82
C LEU A 23 51.88 -6.07 -46.05
N ALA A 24 52.93 -6.63 -45.46
CA ALA A 24 54.30 -6.17 -45.63
C ALA A 24 54.86 -6.30 -47.06
N ASN A 25 54.39 -7.26 -47.88
CA ASN A 25 54.85 -7.49 -49.25
C ASN A 25 53.89 -7.00 -50.35
N SER A 26 52.77 -6.37 -50.01
CA SER A 26 51.87 -5.78 -51.01
C SER A 26 52.33 -4.35 -51.34
N GLU A 27 52.38 -3.99 -52.62
CA GLU A 27 52.52 -2.60 -53.10
C GLU A 27 51.43 -1.65 -52.53
N PHE A 28 50.46 -2.19 -51.79
CA PHE A 28 49.43 -1.44 -51.09
C PHE A 28 49.93 -0.71 -49.84
N VAL A 29 51.00 -1.19 -49.19
CA VAL A 29 51.50 -0.58 -47.93
C VAL A 29 52.40 0.63 -48.14
N SER A 30 52.95 0.84 -49.34
CA SER A 30 53.70 2.08 -49.64
C SER A 30 52.82 3.33 -49.77
N GLN A 31 51.49 3.20 -49.75
CA GLN A 31 50.55 4.33 -49.77
C GLN A 31 49.73 4.49 -48.46
N LEU A 32 49.95 3.62 -47.47
CA LEU A 32 49.24 3.67 -46.20
C LEU A 32 50.02 4.50 -45.18
N ASP A 33 49.34 5.53 -44.66
CA ASP A 33 49.87 6.42 -43.61
C ASP A 33 50.37 5.57 -42.42
N ALA A 34 51.62 5.78 -41.99
CA ALA A 34 52.26 5.05 -40.89
C ALA A 34 51.42 5.08 -39.60
N ARG A 35 50.55 6.09 -39.46
CA ARG A 35 49.60 6.25 -38.35
C ARG A 35 48.42 5.27 -38.42
N LEU A 36 47.94 4.91 -39.62
CA LEU A 36 46.91 3.88 -39.77
C LEU A 36 47.46 2.50 -39.44
N VAL A 37 48.69 2.21 -39.86
CA VAL A 37 49.40 0.98 -39.50
C VAL A 37 49.55 0.88 -37.97
N LEU A 38 49.92 1.98 -37.30
CA LEU A 38 50.00 2.03 -35.84
C LEU A 38 48.66 1.77 -35.15
N VAL A 39 47.57 2.40 -35.61
CA VAL A 39 46.22 2.26 -35.02
C VAL A 39 45.68 0.84 -35.22
N VAL A 40 45.83 0.27 -36.41
CA VAL A 40 45.43 -1.12 -36.69
C VAL A 40 46.27 -2.10 -35.87
N THR A 41 47.56 -1.83 -35.70
CA THR A 41 48.46 -2.67 -34.89
C THR A 41 48.10 -2.60 -33.40
N LEU A 42 47.82 -1.42 -32.86
CA LEU A 42 47.38 -1.25 -31.46
C LEU A 42 46.01 -1.88 -31.20
N ALA A 43 45.08 -1.79 -32.16
CA ALA A 43 43.78 -2.46 -32.08
C ALA A 43 43.95 -4.00 -32.07
N LEU A 44 44.81 -4.54 -32.93
CA LEU A 44 45.12 -5.98 -32.97
C LEU A 44 45.84 -6.46 -31.70
N ILE A 45 46.72 -5.64 -31.11
CA ILE A 45 47.37 -5.93 -29.82
C ILE A 45 46.34 -5.95 -28.68
N GLY A 46 45.42 -4.98 -28.65
CA GLY A 46 44.33 -4.96 -27.67
C GLY A 46 43.41 -6.18 -27.77
N VAL A 47 43.11 -6.62 -29.00
CA VAL A 47 42.35 -7.86 -29.25
C VAL A 47 43.12 -9.10 -28.74
N SER A 48 44.44 -9.17 -28.97
CA SER A 48 45.28 -10.26 -28.46
C SER A 48 45.28 -10.34 -26.92
N ALA A 49 45.34 -9.19 -26.24
CA ALA A 49 45.31 -9.12 -24.78
C ALA A 49 43.94 -9.50 -24.18
N VAL A 50 42.84 -9.18 -24.88
CA VAL A 50 41.48 -9.59 -24.47
C VAL A 50 41.30 -11.11 -24.61
N ILE A 51 41.84 -11.71 -25.68
CA ILE A 51 41.83 -13.17 -25.90
C ILE A 51 42.68 -13.89 -24.84
N GLU A 52 43.81 -13.31 -24.41
CA GLU A 52 44.63 -13.87 -23.33
C GLU A 52 43.96 -13.77 -21.95
N SER A 53 43.20 -12.70 -21.68
CA SER A 53 42.50 -12.51 -20.40
C SER A 53 41.25 -13.38 -20.22
N SER A 54 40.78 -14.05 -21.27
CA SER A 54 39.57 -14.87 -21.29
C SER A 54 39.85 -16.38 -21.21
N THR A 55 41.04 -16.78 -20.74
CA THR A 55 41.30 -18.17 -20.36
C THR A 55 40.46 -18.56 -19.13
N PRO A 56 39.68 -19.65 -19.19
CA PRO A 56 38.87 -20.07 -18.06
C PRO A 56 39.78 -20.60 -16.93
N THR A 57 39.57 -20.09 -15.72
CA THR A 57 39.98 -20.78 -14.48
C THR A 57 39.31 -22.15 -14.44
N ALA A 58 40.06 -23.17 -14.00
CA ALA A 58 39.84 -24.60 -14.25
C ALA A 58 38.56 -25.27 -13.67
N ASN A 59 37.46 -24.54 -13.42
CA ASN A 59 36.20 -25.12 -12.96
C ASN A 59 34.99 -24.46 -13.64
N ALA A 60 34.76 -24.79 -14.90
CA ALA A 60 33.47 -24.58 -15.55
C ALA A 60 33.26 -25.64 -16.64
N LYS A 61 32.46 -26.66 -16.34
CA LYS A 61 31.87 -27.54 -17.37
C LYS A 61 30.67 -26.81 -17.97
N SER A 62 30.89 -26.02 -19.02
CA SER A 62 29.83 -25.73 -19.98
C SER A 62 30.42 -25.45 -21.36
N THR A 63 29.89 -26.16 -22.34
CA THR A 63 30.28 -26.20 -23.74
C THR A 63 29.78 -24.98 -24.51
N SER A 64 30.67 -24.02 -24.77
CA SER A 64 30.76 -23.22 -26.00
C SER A 64 32.04 -22.38 -25.95
N TRP A 65 32.90 -22.47 -26.97
CA TRP A 65 34.19 -21.77 -26.99
C TRP A 65 34.02 -20.44 -27.75
N PRO A 66 34.41 -19.27 -27.20
CA PRO A 66 33.96 -17.95 -27.65
C PRO A 66 34.84 -17.36 -28.77
N TRP A 67 34.97 -18.06 -29.90
CA TRP A 67 35.65 -17.48 -31.07
C TRP A 67 34.80 -16.40 -31.76
N GLN A 68 33.48 -16.47 -31.61
CA GLN A 68 32.55 -15.48 -32.18
C GLN A 68 32.69 -14.11 -31.49
N ASP A 69 32.84 -14.09 -30.16
CA ASP A 69 33.00 -12.86 -29.40
C ASP A 69 34.33 -12.17 -29.73
N GLY A 70 35.43 -12.94 -29.83
CA GLY A 70 36.74 -12.40 -30.23
C GLY A 70 36.75 -11.84 -31.65
N LEU A 71 36.09 -12.52 -32.60
CA LEU A 71 35.96 -12.06 -33.98
C LEU A 71 35.07 -10.80 -34.08
N GLN A 72 33.96 -10.76 -33.33
CA GLN A 72 33.07 -9.60 -33.27
C GLN A 72 33.77 -8.39 -32.66
N ILE A 73 34.53 -8.56 -31.58
CA ILE A 73 35.32 -7.49 -30.97
C ILE A 73 36.38 -6.96 -31.94
N ALA A 74 37.05 -7.85 -32.69
CA ALA A 74 38.04 -7.46 -33.68
C ALA A 74 37.43 -6.65 -34.83
N VAL A 75 36.26 -7.08 -35.34
CA VAL A 75 35.53 -6.38 -36.39
C VAL A 75 35.02 -5.02 -35.92
N VAL A 76 34.49 -4.93 -34.69
CA VAL A 76 34.03 -3.68 -34.08
C VAL A 76 35.18 -2.72 -33.83
N GLY A 77 36.32 -3.19 -33.32
CA GLY A 77 37.52 -2.38 -33.13
C GLY A 77 38.08 -1.83 -34.43
N PHE A 78 38.05 -2.63 -35.51
CA PHE A 78 38.47 -2.20 -36.84
C PHE A 78 37.53 -1.12 -37.42
N ILE A 79 36.22 -1.30 -37.28
CA ILE A 79 35.22 -0.32 -37.75
C ILE A 79 35.31 1.00 -36.97
N LEU A 80 35.48 0.94 -35.65
CA LEU A 80 35.71 2.12 -34.80
C LEU A 80 37.01 2.84 -35.18
N GLY A 81 38.09 2.09 -35.43
CA GLY A 81 39.37 2.66 -35.88
C GLY A 81 39.25 3.38 -37.23
N LEU A 82 38.49 2.82 -38.18
CA LEU A 82 38.21 3.47 -39.46
C LEU A 82 37.34 4.73 -39.29
N GLY A 83 36.30 4.68 -38.45
CA GLY A 83 35.46 5.84 -38.14
C GLY A 83 36.28 7.00 -37.57
N ILE A 84 37.14 6.71 -36.60
CA ILE A 84 38.06 7.70 -35.99
C ILE A 84 39.06 8.22 -37.02
N HIS A 85 39.61 7.38 -37.90
CA HIS A 85 40.53 7.81 -38.96
C HIS A 85 39.88 8.80 -39.93
N TYR A 86 38.65 8.53 -40.39
CA TYR A 86 37.93 9.42 -41.31
C TYR A 86 37.48 10.72 -40.64
N LEU A 87 37.13 10.68 -39.35
CA LEU A 87 36.88 11.90 -38.56
C LEU A 87 38.15 12.76 -38.44
N TRP A 88 39.32 12.14 -38.26
CA TRP A 88 40.58 12.88 -38.14
C TRP A 88 41.05 13.53 -39.45
N LYS A 89 40.60 13.00 -40.59
CA LYS A 89 40.78 13.61 -41.92
C LYS A 89 39.70 14.62 -42.29
N SER A 90 38.87 15.05 -41.34
CA SER A 90 37.76 15.99 -41.55
C SER A 90 36.71 15.51 -42.57
N GLN A 91 36.62 14.20 -42.80
CA GLN A 91 35.60 13.57 -43.66
C GLN A 91 34.43 13.06 -42.80
N TRP A 92 33.69 14.02 -42.23
CA TRP A 92 32.66 13.80 -41.22
C TRP A 92 31.54 12.85 -41.67
N LEU A 93 31.11 12.93 -42.94
CA LEU A 93 30.02 12.10 -43.46
C LEU A 93 30.38 10.60 -43.44
N LEU A 94 31.62 10.28 -43.80
CA LEU A 94 32.16 8.91 -43.80
C LEU A 94 32.46 8.43 -42.37
N GLY A 95 33.02 9.31 -41.52
CA GLY A 95 33.29 8.99 -40.12
C GLY A 95 32.02 8.66 -39.33
N VAL A 96 30.96 9.45 -39.52
CA VAL A 96 29.65 9.24 -38.86
C VAL A 96 28.94 8.01 -39.41
N THR A 97 29.01 7.73 -40.71
CA THR A 97 28.39 6.52 -41.28
C THR A 97 29.02 5.23 -40.74
N PHE A 98 30.35 5.17 -40.59
CA PHE A 98 31.00 4.00 -39.98
C PHE A 98 30.66 3.82 -38.49
N LEU A 99 30.44 4.91 -37.74
CA LEU A 99 30.04 4.87 -36.33
C LEU A 99 28.55 4.54 -36.13
N VAL A 100 27.69 4.91 -37.07
CA VAL A 100 26.23 4.67 -37.01
C VAL A 100 25.87 3.28 -37.54
N LEU A 101 26.65 2.73 -38.48
CA LEU A 101 26.40 1.41 -39.07
C LEU A 101 26.90 0.22 -38.24
N THR A 102 27.53 0.41 -37.07
CA THR A 102 27.87 -0.71 -36.16
C THR A 102 26.59 -1.26 -35.54
N PRO A 103 26.11 -2.45 -35.95
CA PRO A 103 24.79 -2.90 -35.59
C PRO A 103 24.90 -3.87 -34.41
N PHE A 104 25.18 -3.41 -33.20
CA PHE A 104 24.91 -4.19 -31.99
C PHE A 104 24.92 -3.30 -30.73
N PRO A 105 23.87 -3.32 -29.89
CA PRO A 105 23.90 -2.62 -28.61
C PRO A 105 24.79 -3.43 -27.66
N LEU A 106 26.04 -3.00 -27.47
CA LEU A 106 26.86 -3.52 -26.38
C LEU A 106 26.21 -3.13 -25.04
N PRO A 107 26.15 -4.04 -24.05
CA PRO A 107 25.60 -3.72 -22.74
C PRO A 107 26.41 -2.59 -22.08
N LEU A 108 25.69 -1.59 -21.56
CA LEU A 108 26.18 -0.38 -20.87
C LEU A 108 27.44 -0.59 -19.98
N PRO A 109 27.57 -1.66 -19.16
CA PRO A 109 28.77 -1.86 -18.34
C PRO A 109 30.06 -2.12 -19.14
N ILE A 110 29.99 -2.65 -20.36
CA ILE A 110 31.17 -2.89 -21.21
C ILE A 110 31.68 -1.57 -21.79
N ILE A 111 30.75 -0.70 -22.20
CA ILE A 111 31.06 0.65 -22.71
C ILE A 111 31.70 1.49 -21.59
N VAL A 112 31.12 1.47 -20.39
CA VAL A 112 31.66 2.19 -19.23
C VAL A 112 33.04 1.64 -18.82
N ARG A 113 33.25 0.32 -18.82
CA ARG A 113 34.56 -0.28 -18.56
C ARG A 113 35.60 0.10 -19.61
N PHE A 114 35.22 0.10 -20.89
CA PHE A 114 36.09 0.50 -21.99
C PHE A 114 36.50 1.97 -21.85
N ILE A 115 35.53 2.87 -21.63
CA ILE A 115 35.79 4.31 -21.44
C ILE A 115 36.69 4.55 -20.23
N ASN A 116 36.43 3.89 -19.09
CA ASN A 116 37.25 4.07 -17.89
C ASN A 116 38.67 3.55 -18.08
N ARG A 117 38.84 2.42 -18.78
CA ARG A 117 40.17 1.84 -19.04
C ARG A 117 40.95 2.66 -20.08
N PHE A 118 40.28 3.11 -21.13
CA PHE A 118 40.83 4.02 -22.13
C PHE A 118 41.24 5.35 -21.49
N ARG A 119 40.42 5.91 -20.59
CA ARG A 119 40.74 7.11 -19.81
C ARG A 119 41.98 6.91 -18.93
N GLN A 120 42.14 5.72 -18.36
CA GLN A 120 43.27 5.39 -17.49
C GLN A 120 44.57 5.22 -18.29
N GLU A 121 44.55 4.53 -19.44
CA GLU A 121 45.74 4.30 -20.28
C GLU A 121 46.13 5.53 -21.13
N SER A 122 45.17 6.38 -21.50
CA SER A 122 45.45 7.62 -22.26
C SER A 122 46.13 8.68 -21.41
N LYS A 123 45.84 8.69 -20.09
CA LYS A 123 46.38 9.67 -19.14
C LYS A 123 47.90 9.55 -18.95
N GLU A 124 48.49 8.40 -19.28
CA GLU A 124 49.95 8.18 -19.16
C GLU A 124 50.73 8.45 -20.46
N ARG A 125 50.09 8.72 -21.61
CA ARG A 125 50.81 8.83 -22.91
C ARG A 125 50.53 10.07 -23.76
N LEU A 126 49.53 10.89 -23.46
CA LEU A 126 49.16 12.05 -24.29
C LEU A 126 48.70 13.22 -23.42
N GLU A 127 49.62 14.10 -23.01
CA GLU A 127 49.34 15.18 -22.07
C GLU A 127 49.62 16.60 -22.62
N PRO A 128 49.32 16.91 -23.91
CA PRO A 128 48.58 18.17 -24.07
C PRO A 128 47.55 18.25 -25.21
N LEU A 129 47.27 17.21 -26.00
CA LEU A 129 46.47 17.38 -27.23
C LEU A 129 45.04 16.82 -27.23
N VAL A 130 44.52 16.29 -26.12
CA VAL A 130 43.26 15.52 -26.18
C VAL A 130 42.24 15.79 -25.06
N ASP A 131 42.28 16.95 -24.40
CA ASP A 131 41.26 17.24 -23.38
C ASP A 131 39.94 17.78 -23.97
N GLN A 132 39.99 18.63 -25.00
CA GLN A 132 38.77 19.18 -25.60
C GLN A 132 38.00 18.15 -26.44
N GLY A 133 38.70 17.31 -27.20
CA GLY A 133 38.08 16.29 -28.06
C GLY A 133 37.41 15.17 -27.27
N ILE A 134 38.04 14.71 -26.18
CA ILE A 134 37.50 13.66 -25.31
C ILE A 134 36.35 14.18 -24.46
N ASN A 135 36.41 15.40 -23.93
CA ASN A 135 35.31 15.97 -23.15
C ASN A 135 34.08 16.24 -24.03
N ASN A 136 34.27 16.74 -25.26
CA ASN A 136 33.15 16.95 -26.19
C ASN A 136 32.52 15.63 -26.66
N LEU A 137 33.31 14.57 -26.87
CA LEU A 137 32.79 13.23 -27.19
C LEU A 137 32.09 12.58 -25.99
N ALA A 138 32.64 12.73 -24.79
CA ALA A 138 32.03 12.25 -23.55
C ALA A 138 30.70 12.97 -23.29
N GLU A 139 30.64 14.29 -23.41
CA GLU A 139 29.40 15.07 -23.29
C GLU A 139 28.41 14.75 -24.41
N ALA A 140 28.87 14.51 -25.64
CA ALA A 140 27.99 14.14 -26.77
C ALA A 140 27.39 12.73 -26.62
N VAL A 141 28.15 11.78 -26.05
CA VAL A 141 27.67 10.43 -25.74
C VAL A 141 26.75 10.44 -24.51
N VAL A 142 27.14 11.16 -23.45
CA VAL A 142 26.32 11.34 -22.25
C VAL A 142 25.00 12.02 -22.62
N SER A 143 25.01 13.11 -23.39
CA SER A 143 23.78 13.78 -23.83
C SER A 143 22.91 12.92 -24.77
N ARG A 144 23.51 12.12 -25.67
CA ARG A 144 22.75 11.19 -26.53
C ARG A 144 22.16 10.00 -25.80
N VAL A 145 22.70 9.60 -24.66
CA VAL A 145 22.15 8.50 -23.83
C VAL A 145 21.21 9.04 -22.74
N GLU A 146 21.53 10.19 -22.15
CA GLU A 146 20.70 10.84 -21.12
C GLU A 146 19.42 11.42 -21.68
N SER A 147 19.39 11.96 -22.91
CA SER A 147 18.16 12.55 -23.46
C SER A 147 17.05 11.50 -23.64
N PRO A 148 17.30 10.34 -24.29
CA PRO A 148 16.30 9.28 -24.40
C PRO A 148 15.95 8.66 -23.04
N LEU A 149 16.92 8.46 -22.14
CA LEU A 149 16.62 7.94 -20.79
C LEU A 149 15.77 8.93 -19.97
N LYS A 150 16.07 10.24 -20.03
CA LYS A 150 15.27 11.27 -19.35
C LYS A 150 13.85 11.34 -19.92
N GLU A 151 13.69 11.22 -21.23
CA GLU A 151 12.38 11.12 -21.88
C GLU A 151 11.62 9.88 -21.43
N ILE A 152 12.21 8.68 -21.52
CA ILE A 152 11.59 7.41 -21.11
C ILE A 152 11.24 7.41 -19.62
N THR A 153 12.14 7.91 -18.76
CA THR A 153 11.88 7.99 -17.31
C THR A 153 10.81 9.02 -16.97
N SER A 154 10.71 10.12 -17.73
CA SER A 154 9.65 11.12 -17.58
C SER A 154 8.28 10.60 -18.07
N GLU A 155 8.26 9.83 -19.15
CA GLU A 155 7.07 9.18 -19.69
C GLU A 155 6.57 8.11 -18.71
N PHE A 156 7.46 7.22 -18.24
CA PHE A 156 7.11 6.23 -17.22
C PHE A 156 6.57 6.89 -15.95
N LYS A 157 7.23 7.96 -15.44
CA LYS A 157 6.76 8.67 -14.24
C LYS A 157 5.34 9.23 -14.44
N THR A 158 5.05 9.74 -15.64
CA THR A 158 3.72 10.27 -15.97
C THR A 158 2.67 9.16 -16.00
N GLU A 159 2.95 8.03 -16.64
CA GLU A 159 2.05 6.88 -16.68
C GLU A 159 1.86 6.22 -15.31
N TYR A 160 2.92 6.17 -14.50
CA TYR A 160 2.87 5.73 -13.11
C TYR A 160 1.94 6.64 -12.29
N TYR A 161 2.04 7.96 -12.42
CA TYR A 161 1.16 8.88 -11.69
C TYR A 161 -0.30 8.72 -12.13
N LYS A 162 -0.55 8.55 -13.44
CA LYS A 162 -1.91 8.25 -13.94
C LYS A 162 -2.48 6.97 -13.34
N SER A 163 -1.67 5.91 -13.19
CA SER A 163 -2.16 4.66 -12.58
C SER A 163 -2.48 4.83 -11.09
N LEU A 164 -1.68 5.61 -10.36
CA LEU A 164 -1.95 5.94 -8.96
C LEU A 164 -3.22 6.77 -8.80
N VAL A 165 -3.41 7.80 -9.63
CA VAL A 165 -4.65 8.61 -9.66
C VAL A 165 -5.85 7.71 -9.92
N TYR A 166 -5.80 6.84 -10.93
CA TYR A 166 -6.89 5.92 -11.22
C TYR A 166 -7.22 5.01 -10.03
N THR A 167 -6.20 4.51 -9.33
CA THR A 167 -6.37 3.60 -8.19
C THR A 167 -6.93 4.31 -6.95
N CYS A 168 -6.59 5.58 -6.75
CA CYS A 168 -6.85 6.32 -5.51
C CYS A 168 -7.95 7.39 -5.60
N ARG A 169 -8.40 7.77 -6.80
CA ARG A 169 -9.37 8.88 -7.01
C ARG A 169 -10.76 8.64 -6.41
N ASP A 170 -11.17 7.38 -6.30
CA ASP A 170 -12.50 7.03 -5.82
C ASP A 170 -12.48 6.84 -4.30
N TYR A 171 -13.47 7.43 -3.63
CA TYR A 171 -13.74 7.21 -2.21
C TYR A 171 -14.24 5.77 -2.04
N GLN A 172 -13.42 4.96 -1.38
CA GLN A 172 -13.75 3.57 -1.10
C GLN A 172 -14.19 3.45 0.35
N THR A 173 -15.48 3.28 0.56
CA THR A 173 -16.00 2.71 1.80
C THR A 173 -15.95 1.21 1.64
N LYS A 174 -15.07 0.52 2.40
CA LYS A 174 -14.98 -0.95 2.35
C LYS A 174 -16.39 -1.51 2.56
N GLY A 175 -16.99 -1.96 1.47
CA GLY A 175 -18.31 -2.58 1.42
C GLY A 175 -19.56 -1.67 1.47
N LEU A 176 -19.47 -0.35 1.54
CA LEU A 176 -20.67 0.50 1.47
C LEU A 176 -20.92 1.03 0.06
N ASP A 177 -22.16 1.50 -0.15
CA ASP A 177 -22.72 2.12 -1.36
C ASP A 177 -21.82 2.22 -2.60
N LYS A 178 -21.90 1.23 -3.50
CA LYS A 178 -21.32 1.30 -4.86
C LYS A 178 -22.24 2.00 -5.87
N ASP A 179 -23.46 2.33 -5.47
CA ASP A 179 -24.44 3.00 -6.34
C ASP A 179 -24.00 4.43 -6.69
N CYS A 180 -23.19 5.04 -5.84
CA CYS A 180 -22.65 6.38 -6.00
C CYS A 180 -21.15 6.40 -5.66
N ILE A 181 -20.30 6.36 -6.69
CA ILE A 181 -18.85 6.44 -6.51
C ILE A 181 -18.47 7.92 -6.32
N LEU A 182 -18.15 8.30 -5.08
CA LEU A 182 -17.71 9.66 -4.74
C LEU A 182 -16.23 9.85 -5.05
N LYS A 183 -15.81 11.06 -5.38
CA LYS A 183 -14.39 11.40 -5.52
C LYS A 183 -13.76 11.58 -4.15
N LEU A 184 -12.67 10.87 -3.86
CA LEU A 184 -11.95 10.92 -2.58
C LEU A 184 -11.56 12.35 -2.21
N GLU A 185 -11.00 13.11 -3.15
CA GLU A 185 -10.55 14.50 -2.93
C GLU A 185 -11.68 15.44 -2.47
N LYS A 186 -12.94 15.12 -2.77
CA LYS A 186 -14.09 15.97 -2.45
C LYS A 186 -14.77 15.65 -1.13
N VAL A 187 -14.49 14.47 -0.56
CA VAL A 187 -15.12 13.98 0.68
C VAL A 187 -14.10 13.68 1.78
N PHE A 188 -12.81 13.71 1.46
CA PHE A 188 -11.76 13.48 2.43
C PHE A 188 -11.72 14.61 3.45
N VAL A 189 -11.84 14.23 4.73
CA VAL A 189 -11.61 15.11 5.86
C VAL A 189 -10.26 14.77 6.49
N PRO A 190 -9.34 15.73 6.63
CA PRO A 190 -8.03 15.47 7.21
C PRO A 190 -8.10 14.83 8.60
N LEU A 191 -7.32 13.78 8.82
CA LEU A 191 -7.27 13.08 10.09
C LEU A 191 -6.39 13.83 11.08
N LYS A 192 -6.85 13.88 12.33
CA LYS A 192 -6.04 14.38 13.44
C LYS A 192 -5.11 13.30 13.94
N ILE A 193 -3.87 13.67 14.20
CA ILE A 193 -2.82 12.75 14.59
C ILE A 193 -2.05 13.33 15.78
N VAL A 194 -1.79 12.50 16.77
CA VAL A 194 -0.93 12.85 17.91
C VAL A 194 0.25 11.89 17.98
N SER A 195 1.39 12.37 18.46
CA SER A 195 2.53 11.49 18.73
C SER A 195 2.35 10.82 20.08
N LYS A 196 2.46 9.49 20.11
CA LYS A 196 2.30 8.68 21.33
C LYS A 196 3.56 8.67 22.19
N ASP A 197 4.72 8.77 21.56
CA ASP A 197 6.03 8.70 22.20
C ASP A 197 6.56 10.09 22.56
N ALA A 198 5.81 10.86 23.36
CA ALA A 198 6.27 12.15 23.89
C ALA A 198 7.56 12.03 24.75
N ILE A 199 7.90 10.81 25.18
CA ILE A 199 9.09 10.50 25.99
C ILE A 199 10.35 10.29 25.11
N GLN A 200 10.21 9.85 23.85
CA GLN A 200 11.34 9.66 22.93
C GLN A 200 11.49 10.79 21.91
N VAL A 201 10.41 11.49 21.59
CA VAL A 201 10.43 12.65 20.69
C VAL A 201 10.76 13.89 21.53
N GLU A 202 11.94 14.50 21.32
CA GLU A 202 12.34 15.71 22.03
C GLU A 202 11.26 16.79 21.96
N SER A 203 10.97 17.47 23.07
CA SER A 203 9.89 18.48 23.13
C SER A 203 10.04 19.58 22.07
N LYS A 204 11.27 19.88 21.64
CA LYS A 204 11.56 20.81 20.54
C LYS A 204 11.03 20.33 19.18
N MET A 205 11.06 19.02 18.92
CA MET A 205 10.52 18.44 17.68
C MET A 205 8.99 18.58 17.64
N ILE A 206 8.32 18.30 18.75
CA ILE A 206 6.86 18.41 18.87
C ILE A 206 6.42 19.87 18.72
N GLN A 207 7.14 20.82 19.33
CA GLN A 207 6.90 22.26 19.16
C GLN A 207 7.05 22.72 17.71
N GLU A 208 8.03 22.20 16.96
CA GLU A 208 8.15 22.58 15.56
C GLU A 208 6.98 22.05 14.72
N VAL A 209 6.50 20.84 14.99
CA VAL A 209 5.28 20.32 14.36
C VAL A 209 4.08 21.21 14.73
N GLU A 210 3.98 21.68 15.97
CA GLU A 210 2.95 22.64 16.40
C GLU A 210 3.04 23.97 15.65
N ASN A 211 4.26 24.44 15.37
CA ASN A 211 4.50 25.65 14.60
C ASN A 211 4.18 25.49 13.11
N GLN A 212 4.19 24.26 12.57
CA GLN A 212 3.76 23.99 11.20
C GLN A 212 2.24 23.85 11.09
N ALA A 213 1.60 23.27 12.11
CA ALA A 213 0.16 23.06 12.10
C ALA A 213 -0.60 24.39 12.11
N GLU A 214 -1.61 24.52 11.25
CA GLU A 214 -2.55 25.65 11.29
C GLU A 214 -3.25 25.76 12.66
N ASN A 215 -3.47 24.62 13.31
CA ASN A 215 -3.98 24.53 14.67
C ASN A 215 -3.11 23.55 15.48
N PRO A 216 -2.33 24.03 16.47
CA PRO A 216 -1.45 23.19 17.30
C PRO A 216 -2.14 22.01 18.00
N LYS A 217 -3.46 22.12 18.23
CA LYS A 217 -4.28 21.06 18.85
C LYS A 217 -4.83 20.04 17.84
N GLU A 218 -4.64 20.27 16.54
CA GLU A 218 -5.24 19.48 15.45
C GLU A 218 -4.20 19.14 14.38
N LYS A 219 -3.04 18.62 14.81
CA LYS A 219 -1.96 18.20 13.92
C LYS A 219 -2.44 17.13 12.93
N GLN A 220 -1.91 17.17 11.72
CA GLN A 220 -2.20 16.28 10.61
C GLN A 220 -0.90 15.66 10.09
N ILE A 221 -1.00 14.65 9.23
CA ILE A 221 0.19 13.96 8.69
C ILE A 221 1.14 14.91 7.96
N TRP A 222 0.61 15.94 7.29
CA TRP A 222 1.39 16.91 6.53
C TRP A 222 2.34 17.72 7.40
N ASP A 223 1.96 18.01 8.65
CA ASP A 223 2.80 18.76 9.59
C ASP A 223 4.07 17.98 9.93
N PHE A 224 3.97 16.65 10.07
CA PHE A 224 5.11 15.76 10.31
C PHE A 224 5.97 15.62 9.04
N LEU A 225 5.33 15.48 7.86
CA LEU A 225 6.04 15.40 6.59
C LEU A 225 6.82 16.69 6.29
N ALA A 226 6.29 17.86 6.67
CA ALA A 226 6.93 19.15 6.44
C ALA A 226 8.24 19.33 7.22
N VAL A 227 8.39 18.67 8.36
CA VAL A 227 9.57 18.82 9.24
C VAL A 227 10.57 17.66 9.15
N MET A 228 10.28 16.61 8.36
CA MET A 228 11.12 15.39 8.27
C MET A 228 12.56 15.66 7.78
N SER A 229 12.78 16.75 7.04
CA SER A 229 14.09 17.14 6.54
C SER A 229 14.99 17.64 7.67
N ARG A 230 14.39 18.33 8.65
CA ARG A 230 15.05 18.87 9.85
C ARG A 230 15.13 17.83 10.97
N TYR A 231 14.13 16.97 11.09
CA TYR A 231 14.07 15.92 12.11
C TYR A 231 13.92 14.54 11.47
N PRO A 232 15.03 13.82 11.27
CA PRO A 232 15.03 12.49 10.65
C PRO A 232 14.15 11.45 11.35
N ALA A 233 13.84 11.64 12.64
CA ALA A 233 12.91 10.78 13.39
C ALA A 233 11.51 10.70 12.74
N PHE A 234 11.06 11.74 12.04
CA PHE A 234 9.79 11.76 11.31
C PHE A 234 9.89 11.17 9.90
N ARG A 235 11.04 10.63 9.49
CA ARG A 235 11.15 9.85 8.25
C ARG A 235 10.59 8.45 8.41
N ARG A 236 10.54 7.90 9.62
CA ARG A 236 9.99 6.56 9.87
C ARG A 236 8.83 6.67 10.83
N MET A 237 7.61 6.52 10.34
CA MET A 237 6.40 6.72 11.11
C MET A 237 5.52 5.48 11.11
N ALA A 238 4.97 5.12 12.27
CA ALA A 238 3.90 4.14 12.39
C ALA A 238 2.61 4.86 12.79
N VAL A 239 1.62 4.87 11.91
CA VAL A 239 0.31 5.51 12.10
C VAL A 239 -0.70 4.46 12.58
N LEU A 240 -1.01 4.52 13.87
CA LEU A 240 -1.92 3.62 14.55
C LEU A 240 -3.33 4.21 14.65
N GLY A 241 -4.35 3.36 14.70
CA GLY A 241 -5.72 3.80 14.91
C GLY A 241 -6.71 2.64 14.94
N ALA A 242 -7.90 2.89 15.48
CA ALA A 242 -8.98 1.91 15.55
C ALA A 242 -9.42 1.43 14.14
N PRO A 243 -10.11 0.29 14.02
CA PRO A 243 -10.79 -0.10 12.79
C PRO A 243 -11.74 1.02 12.30
N GLY A 244 -11.79 1.26 10.99
CA GLY A 244 -12.63 2.33 10.43
C GLY A 244 -12.14 3.76 10.66
N SER A 245 -11.00 3.98 11.33
CA SER A 245 -10.47 5.32 11.63
C SER A 245 -9.93 6.10 10.40
N GLY A 246 -9.93 5.50 9.21
CA GLY A 246 -9.52 6.16 7.96
C GLY A 246 -8.04 6.04 7.58
N LYS A 247 -7.24 5.15 8.22
CA LYS A 247 -5.79 4.99 7.91
C LYS A 247 -5.50 4.69 6.43
N THR A 248 -6.16 3.68 5.86
CA THR A 248 -6.06 3.38 4.42
C THR A 248 -6.49 4.57 3.56
N THR A 249 -7.58 5.24 3.96
CA THR A 249 -8.08 6.44 3.28
C THR A 249 -7.06 7.58 3.30
N LEU A 250 -6.34 7.77 4.41
CA LEU A 250 -5.24 8.73 4.54
C LEU A 250 -4.11 8.42 3.56
N LEU A 251 -3.64 7.16 3.48
CA LEU A 251 -2.57 6.78 2.56
C LEU A 251 -2.99 6.90 1.09
N ARG A 252 -4.23 6.55 0.77
CA ARG A 252 -4.82 6.77 -0.57
C ARG A 252 -4.90 8.24 -0.92
N HIS A 253 -5.32 9.08 0.03
CA HIS A 253 -5.38 10.53 -0.17
C HIS A 253 -3.97 11.11 -0.38
N LEU A 254 -2.98 10.77 0.45
CA LEU A 254 -1.57 11.16 0.24
C LEU A 254 -1.08 10.77 -1.15
N THR A 255 -1.33 9.52 -1.55
CA THR A 255 -0.97 9.00 -2.87
C THR A 255 -1.60 9.81 -3.99
N LEU A 256 -2.90 10.11 -3.87
CA LEU A 256 -3.64 10.92 -4.83
C LEU A 256 -3.06 12.34 -4.92
N THR A 257 -2.90 13.02 -3.79
CA THR A 257 -2.35 14.39 -3.72
C THR A 257 -0.96 14.49 -4.35
N TYR A 258 -0.07 13.53 -4.06
CA TYR A 258 1.27 13.52 -4.65
C TYR A 258 1.26 13.20 -6.14
N ALA A 259 0.37 12.30 -6.58
CA ALA A 259 0.24 11.94 -7.99
C ALA A 259 -0.39 13.07 -8.82
N THR A 260 -1.29 13.88 -8.23
CA THR A 260 -1.85 15.10 -8.84
C THR A 260 -0.96 16.34 -8.67
N LYS A 261 0.15 16.22 -7.90
CA LYS A 261 1.12 17.29 -7.60
C LYS A 261 0.53 18.47 -6.81
N GLN A 262 -0.44 18.18 -5.94
CA GLN A 262 -1.16 19.17 -5.12
C GLN A 262 -0.62 19.27 -3.69
N GLU A 263 0.51 18.63 -3.38
CA GLU A 263 1.04 18.55 -2.00
C GLU A 263 1.29 19.94 -1.38
N ARG A 264 1.69 20.91 -2.20
CA ARG A 264 1.94 22.30 -1.76
C ARG A 264 0.70 23.16 -1.66
N GLU A 265 -0.39 22.75 -2.28
CA GLU A 265 -1.70 23.39 -2.11
C GLU A 265 -2.27 23.02 -0.73
N LEU A 266 -2.07 21.78 -0.29
CA LEU A 266 -2.48 21.33 1.04
C LEU A 266 -1.55 21.78 2.16
N HIS A 267 -0.24 21.79 1.93
CA HIS A 267 0.73 22.25 2.93
C HIS A 267 1.95 22.87 2.26
N SER A 268 2.17 24.17 2.48
CA SER A 268 3.19 24.97 1.77
C SER A 268 4.62 24.40 1.81
N LYS A 269 4.97 23.73 2.92
CA LYS A 269 6.29 23.09 3.13
C LYS A 269 6.31 21.58 2.85
N ALA A 270 5.28 21.02 2.24
CA ALA A 270 5.27 19.61 1.89
C ALA A 270 6.45 19.26 0.96
N PRO A 271 7.22 18.20 1.26
CA PRO A 271 8.32 17.76 0.40
C PRO A 271 7.75 17.16 -0.89
N LYS A 272 8.46 17.32 -2.02
CA LYS A 272 8.07 16.72 -3.30
C LYS A 272 8.60 15.30 -3.38
N LEU A 273 7.71 14.32 -3.29
CA LEU A 273 8.06 12.90 -3.25
C LEU A 273 7.24 12.11 -4.28
N ILE A 274 7.77 10.96 -4.68
CA ILE A 274 7.15 9.94 -5.51
C ILE A 274 6.43 8.98 -4.55
N PRO A 275 5.09 8.97 -4.52
CA PRO A 275 4.34 8.14 -3.58
C PRO A 275 4.38 6.68 -4.04
N ILE A 276 4.68 5.78 -3.11
CA ILE A 276 4.70 4.33 -3.33
C ILE A 276 3.78 3.72 -2.28
N LEU A 277 2.60 3.27 -2.68
CA LEU A 277 1.64 2.62 -1.80
C LEU A 277 1.66 1.10 -2.02
N LEU A 278 2.00 0.35 -0.97
CA LEU A 278 1.93 -1.11 -0.93
C LEU A 278 0.95 -1.52 0.16
N TYR A 279 -0.04 -2.35 -0.18
CA TYR A 279 -0.89 -2.99 0.81
C TYR A 279 -0.20 -4.26 1.30
N LEU A 280 0.10 -4.36 2.59
CA LEU A 280 0.87 -5.49 3.13
C LEU A 280 0.15 -6.82 2.94
N ARG A 281 -1.19 -6.83 3.02
CA ARG A 281 -2.04 -7.97 2.64
C ARG A 281 -1.74 -8.55 1.24
N ASP A 282 -1.40 -7.71 0.27
CA ASP A 282 -1.21 -8.12 -1.13
C ASP A 282 0.21 -8.67 -1.36
N VAL A 283 1.16 -8.35 -0.48
CA VAL A 283 2.59 -8.67 -0.65
C VAL A 283 3.16 -9.59 0.41
N ARG A 284 2.44 -9.83 1.52
CA ARG A 284 2.92 -10.60 2.68
C ARG A 284 3.44 -11.98 2.31
N GLN A 285 2.79 -12.66 1.36
CA GLN A 285 3.16 -14.01 0.95
C GLN A 285 4.51 -14.01 0.23
N VAL A 286 4.73 -13.03 -0.65
CA VAL A 286 6.00 -12.84 -1.35
C VAL A 286 7.12 -12.46 -0.37
N ILE A 287 6.80 -11.62 0.62
CA ILE A 287 7.75 -11.23 1.68
C ILE A 287 8.16 -12.46 2.50
N ALA A 288 7.19 -13.22 3.00
CA ALA A 288 7.42 -14.42 3.80
C ALA A 288 8.27 -15.47 3.06
N GLU A 289 7.94 -15.73 1.78
CA GLU A 289 8.62 -16.78 1.00
C GLU A 289 10.00 -16.37 0.48
N LYS A 290 10.17 -15.12 0.06
CA LYS A 290 11.33 -14.70 -0.75
C LYS A 290 12.16 -13.57 -0.16
N GLN A 291 11.61 -12.83 0.81
CA GLN A 291 12.25 -11.66 1.41
C GLN A 291 12.88 -10.73 0.36
N PRO A 292 12.13 -10.31 -0.70
CA PRO A 292 12.72 -9.59 -1.82
C PRO A 292 13.15 -8.17 -1.42
N PRO A 293 14.18 -7.59 -2.06
CA PRO A 293 14.50 -6.17 -1.89
C PRO A 293 13.30 -5.28 -2.24
N LEU A 294 13.10 -4.19 -1.49
CA LEU A 294 11.95 -3.27 -1.67
C LEU A 294 11.75 -2.83 -3.13
N ALA A 295 12.83 -2.44 -3.82
CA ALA A 295 12.78 -1.98 -5.21
C ALA A 295 12.28 -3.05 -6.18
N GLU A 296 12.66 -4.31 -5.97
CA GLU A 296 12.19 -5.45 -6.77
C GLU A 296 10.70 -5.71 -6.51
N LEU A 297 10.30 -5.72 -5.24
CA LEU A 297 8.90 -5.89 -4.85
C LEU A 297 8.02 -4.81 -5.50
N ILE A 298 8.42 -3.54 -5.42
CA ILE A 298 7.66 -2.43 -6.03
C ILE A 298 7.58 -2.61 -7.55
N THR A 299 8.69 -2.94 -8.19
CA THR A 299 8.75 -3.13 -9.65
C THR A 299 7.78 -4.22 -10.10
N GLU A 300 7.75 -5.35 -9.39
CA GLU A 300 6.83 -6.45 -9.70
C GLU A 300 5.37 -6.09 -9.43
N GLN A 301 5.08 -5.37 -8.34
CA GLN A 301 3.72 -4.91 -8.06
C GLN A 301 3.22 -3.95 -9.13
N VAL A 302 4.03 -2.98 -9.56
CA VAL A 302 3.65 -2.01 -10.60
C VAL A 302 3.38 -2.67 -11.95
N LYS A 303 4.16 -3.69 -12.32
CA LYS A 303 3.89 -4.47 -13.54
C LYS A 303 2.55 -5.19 -13.47
N ARG A 304 2.16 -5.70 -12.30
CA ARG A 304 0.94 -6.50 -12.10
C ARG A 304 -0.33 -5.65 -11.92
N GLN A 305 -0.20 -4.37 -11.58
CA GLN A 305 -1.34 -3.49 -11.29
C GLN A 305 -2.33 -3.33 -12.46
N ARG A 306 -1.87 -3.35 -13.72
CA ARG A 306 -2.73 -3.20 -14.90
C ARG A 306 -2.73 -4.47 -15.76
N LYS A 307 -3.91 -5.11 -15.89
CA LYS A 307 -4.08 -6.32 -16.72
C LYS A 307 -4.06 -6.05 -18.23
N LEU A 308 -4.59 -4.90 -18.68
CA LEU A 308 -4.74 -4.59 -20.11
C LEU A 308 -3.52 -3.86 -20.71
N GLN A 309 -2.84 -3.03 -19.92
CA GLN A 309 -1.63 -2.31 -20.32
C GLN A 309 -0.68 -2.25 -19.12
N PRO A 310 0.09 -3.33 -18.88
CA PRO A 310 1.09 -3.36 -17.82
C PRO A 310 2.05 -2.19 -17.95
N LEU A 311 2.34 -1.55 -16.82
CA LEU A 311 3.43 -0.58 -16.78
C LEU A 311 4.74 -1.35 -16.81
N ASN A 312 5.70 -0.86 -17.60
CA ASN A 312 7.04 -1.43 -17.68
C ASN A 312 8.03 -0.43 -17.07
N PRO A 313 8.34 -0.53 -15.76
CA PRO A 313 9.33 0.32 -15.14
C PRO A 313 10.67 0.19 -15.86
N PRO A 314 11.37 1.29 -16.15
CA PRO A 314 12.75 1.22 -16.61
C PRO A 314 13.61 0.42 -15.62
N PRO A 315 14.65 -0.30 -16.09
CA PRO A 315 15.52 -1.06 -15.20
C PRO A 315 16.03 -0.20 -14.04
N ASN A 316 15.96 -0.73 -12.82
CA ASN A 316 16.42 -0.09 -11.58
C ASN A 316 15.75 1.26 -11.22
N TRP A 317 14.69 1.69 -11.93
CA TRP A 317 14.09 3.00 -11.70
C TRP A 317 13.70 3.23 -10.23
N PHE A 318 13.01 2.27 -9.60
CA PHE A 318 12.63 2.38 -8.19
C PHE A 318 13.85 2.34 -7.25
N ALA A 319 14.87 1.54 -7.55
CA ALA A 319 16.10 1.50 -6.75
C ALA A 319 16.85 2.83 -6.78
N GLU A 320 16.93 3.46 -7.96
CA GLU A 320 17.50 4.81 -8.13
C GLU A 320 16.68 5.86 -7.38
N LYS A 321 15.34 5.84 -7.50
CA LYS A 321 14.49 6.83 -6.83
C LYS A 321 14.47 6.71 -5.31
N LEU A 322 14.51 5.47 -4.79
CA LEU A 322 14.66 5.21 -3.37
C LEU A 322 16.03 5.72 -2.86
N SER A 323 17.12 5.42 -3.55
CA SER A 323 18.47 5.89 -3.14
C SER A 323 18.65 7.41 -3.28
N GLN A 324 17.95 8.06 -4.21
CA GLN A 324 17.93 9.52 -4.40
C GLN A 324 17.03 10.26 -3.39
N ARG A 325 16.38 9.56 -2.44
CA ARG A 325 15.49 10.15 -1.43
C ARG A 325 14.27 10.84 -2.07
N GLU A 326 13.87 10.41 -3.26
CA GLU A 326 12.76 10.99 -3.99
C GLU A 326 11.42 10.29 -3.69
N CYS A 327 11.40 9.22 -2.89
CA CYS A 327 10.22 8.39 -2.66
C CYS A 327 9.59 8.60 -1.28
N LEU A 328 8.27 8.46 -1.20
CA LEU A 328 7.54 8.23 0.05
C LEU A 328 6.96 6.82 0.01
N VAL A 329 7.46 5.93 0.87
CA VAL A 329 7.02 4.53 0.92
C VAL A 329 5.92 4.39 1.97
N MET A 330 4.72 4.02 1.55
CA MET A 330 3.56 3.81 2.40
C MET A 330 3.19 2.34 2.40
N LEU A 331 3.22 1.73 3.59
CA LEU A 331 2.92 0.33 3.83
C LEU A 331 1.60 0.25 4.61
N ASP A 332 0.53 -0.18 3.95
CA ASP A 332 -0.80 -0.19 4.55
C ASP A 332 -1.14 -1.55 5.17
N GLY A 333 -1.57 -1.54 6.44
CA GLY A 333 -2.26 -2.65 7.07
C GLY A 333 -1.37 -3.77 7.62
N LEU A 334 -0.40 -3.47 8.50
CA LEU A 334 0.37 -4.54 9.18
C LEU A 334 -0.54 -5.49 9.99
N ASP A 335 -1.63 -4.95 10.56
CA ASP A 335 -2.63 -5.73 11.28
C ASP A 335 -3.49 -6.64 10.39
N GLU A 336 -3.48 -6.42 9.07
CA GLU A 336 -4.20 -7.28 8.11
C GLU A 336 -3.41 -8.59 7.85
N VAL A 337 -2.18 -8.72 8.36
CA VAL A 337 -1.45 -9.99 8.35
C VAL A 337 -1.93 -10.87 9.51
N ALA A 338 -2.86 -11.79 9.23
CA ALA A 338 -3.55 -12.62 10.21
C ALA A 338 -2.61 -13.50 11.05
N ASP A 339 -1.72 -14.23 10.37
CA ASP A 339 -0.76 -15.12 11.02
C ASP A 339 0.32 -14.32 11.75
N GLU A 340 0.49 -14.61 13.05
CA GLU A 340 1.42 -13.89 13.92
C GLU A 340 2.88 -14.07 13.47
N SER A 341 3.27 -15.27 13.05
CA SER A 341 4.64 -15.54 12.60
C SER A 341 4.96 -14.82 11.29
N GLN A 342 4.02 -14.82 10.35
CA GLN A 342 4.11 -14.07 9.10
C GLN A 342 4.12 -12.56 9.36
N ARG A 343 3.33 -12.06 10.33
CA ARG A 343 3.33 -10.65 10.71
C ARG A 343 4.70 -10.23 11.25
N GLN A 344 5.35 -11.07 12.05
CA GLN A 344 6.72 -10.85 12.53
C GLN A 344 7.74 -10.88 11.40
N GLU A 345 7.61 -11.77 10.42
CA GLU A 345 8.46 -11.79 9.23
C GLU A 345 8.31 -10.53 8.39
N VAL A 346 7.08 -10.07 8.17
CA VAL A 346 6.81 -8.80 7.47
C VAL A 346 7.40 -7.63 8.24
N SER A 347 7.25 -7.59 9.57
CA SER A 347 7.83 -6.54 10.41
C SER A 347 9.35 -6.50 10.31
N ARG A 348 10.01 -7.66 10.40
CA ARG A 348 11.47 -7.80 10.20
C ARG A 348 11.91 -7.32 8.82
N TRP A 349 11.19 -7.74 7.78
CA TRP A 349 11.46 -7.30 6.41
C TRP A 349 11.36 -5.78 6.28
N VAL A 350 10.33 -5.16 6.88
CA VAL A 350 10.17 -3.69 6.88
C VAL A 350 11.35 -3.00 7.57
N ASP A 351 11.80 -3.50 8.72
CA ASP A 351 13.00 -2.98 9.40
C ASP A 351 14.22 -3.04 8.48
N GLU A 352 14.48 -4.17 7.83
CA GLU A 352 15.59 -4.35 6.88
C GLU A 352 15.49 -3.36 5.71
N GLN A 353 14.28 -3.09 5.19
CA GLN A 353 14.10 -2.11 4.12
C GLN A 353 14.32 -0.66 4.60
N MET A 354 13.89 -0.34 5.82
CA MET A 354 14.13 0.98 6.42
C MET A 354 15.62 1.20 6.70
N GLU A 355 16.37 0.16 7.05
CA GLU A 355 17.83 0.18 7.19
C GLU A 355 18.54 0.32 5.85
N ALA A 356 18.08 -0.37 4.80
CA ALA A 356 18.63 -0.27 3.46
C ALA A 356 18.42 1.13 2.84
N TYR A 357 17.35 1.83 3.22
CA TYR A 357 16.99 3.16 2.72
C TYR A 357 16.78 4.17 3.88
N PRO A 358 17.82 4.53 4.64
CA PRO A 358 17.69 5.29 5.88
C PRO A 358 17.21 6.73 5.69
N ASP A 359 17.38 7.27 4.48
CA ASP A 359 16.96 8.62 4.14
C ASP A 359 15.61 8.68 3.42
N THR A 360 15.02 7.52 3.09
CA THR A 360 13.69 7.46 2.46
C THR A 360 12.62 7.55 3.55
N PRO A 361 11.61 8.41 3.39
CA PRO A 361 10.49 8.45 4.31
C PRO A 361 9.55 7.24 4.12
N PHE A 362 9.23 6.59 5.24
CA PHE A 362 8.32 5.47 5.38
C PHE A 362 7.14 5.82 6.29
N ILE A 363 5.94 5.41 5.88
CA ILE A 363 4.73 5.41 6.71
C ILE A 363 4.17 3.99 6.74
N LEU A 364 4.12 3.39 7.91
CA LEU A 364 3.43 2.12 8.15
C LEU A 364 2.10 2.40 8.84
N THR A 365 1.01 1.74 8.44
CA THR A 365 -0.26 1.78 9.20
C THR A 365 -0.54 0.46 9.90
N SER A 366 -1.16 0.52 11.08
CA SER A 366 -1.61 -0.67 11.79
C SER A 366 -2.73 -0.37 12.81
N ARG A 367 -3.40 -1.40 13.33
CA ARG A 367 -4.17 -1.33 14.58
C ARG A 367 -3.21 -1.40 15.78
N PRO A 368 -3.52 -0.79 16.94
CA PRO A 368 -2.62 -0.79 18.10
C PRO A 368 -2.15 -2.19 18.52
N PHE A 369 -3.06 -3.17 18.58
CA PHE A 369 -2.73 -4.55 18.97
C PHE A 369 -1.88 -5.28 17.90
N GLY A 370 -2.22 -5.10 16.61
CA GLY A 370 -1.45 -5.68 15.50
C GLY A 370 -0.02 -5.15 15.43
N TYR A 371 0.19 -3.89 15.81
CA TYR A 371 1.52 -3.31 15.92
C TYR A 371 2.30 -3.76 17.17
N GLN A 372 1.62 -3.92 18.31
CA GLN A 372 2.27 -4.38 19.55
C GLN A 372 2.84 -5.79 19.43
N SER A 373 2.11 -6.67 18.74
CA SER A 373 2.49 -8.06 18.50
C SER A 373 3.69 -8.20 17.55
N ALA A 374 3.82 -7.30 16.56
CA ALA A 374 4.91 -7.28 15.60
C ALA A 374 5.58 -5.89 15.52
N ARG A 375 6.05 -5.36 16.66
CA ARG A 375 6.61 -4.00 16.75
C ARG A 375 7.93 -3.91 15.97
N LEU A 376 8.02 -2.88 15.11
CA LEU A 376 9.27 -2.53 14.41
C LEU A 376 10.40 -2.14 15.39
N GLN A 377 11.64 -2.25 14.95
CA GLN A 377 12.83 -1.89 15.71
C GLN A 377 12.92 -0.37 16.02
N GLN A 378 13.97 0.05 16.74
CA GLN A 378 14.10 1.41 17.28
C GLN A 378 14.11 2.51 16.20
N GLY A 379 13.69 3.73 16.57
CA GLY A 379 13.73 4.90 15.69
C GLY A 379 12.47 5.13 14.84
N ILE A 380 11.36 4.46 15.19
CA ILE A 380 10.03 4.70 14.60
C ILE A 380 9.26 5.69 15.47
N THR A 381 8.80 6.78 14.87
CA THR A 381 7.84 7.68 15.53
C THR A 381 6.44 7.07 15.48
N VAL A 382 5.88 6.69 16.63
CA VAL A 382 4.50 6.22 16.71
C VAL A 382 3.54 7.40 16.77
N LEU A 383 2.62 7.42 15.80
CA LEU A 383 1.57 8.40 15.62
C LEU A 383 0.21 7.71 15.81
N GLU A 384 -0.74 8.38 16.44
CA GLU A 384 -2.07 7.83 16.71
C GLU A 384 -3.15 8.73 16.10
N VAL A 385 -3.96 8.14 15.20
CA VAL A 385 -5.14 8.77 14.62
C VAL A 385 -6.18 8.97 15.70
N GLN A 386 -6.61 10.21 15.87
CA GLN A 386 -7.64 10.58 16.83
C GLN A 386 -9.04 10.42 16.22
N PRO A 387 -10.06 10.14 17.05
CA PRO A 387 -11.46 10.18 16.62
C PRO A 387 -11.82 11.55 16.02
N PHE A 388 -12.79 11.56 15.10
CA PHE A 388 -13.30 12.82 14.56
C PHE A 388 -13.89 13.70 15.66
N ASN A 389 -13.55 14.98 15.63
CA ASN A 389 -14.27 15.98 16.42
C ASN A 389 -15.54 16.43 15.69
N LEU A 390 -16.36 17.24 16.36
CA LEU A 390 -17.59 17.76 15.77
C LEU A 390 -17.37 18.57 14.48
N LYS A 391 -16.22 19.27 14.35
CA LYS A 391 -15.89 20.02 13.13
C LYS A 391 -15.71 19.06 11.94
N GLN A 392 -14.88 18.01 12.12
CA GLN A 392 -14.63 16.98 11.11
C GLN A 392 -15.89 16.20 10.75
N VAL A 393 -16.74 15.89 11.75
CA VAL A 393 -18.04 15.22 11.52
C VAL A 393 -18.93 16.09 10.62
N LYS A 394 -19.06 17.39 10.91
CA LYS A 394 -19.87 18.31 10.09
C LYS A 394 -19.31 18.42 8.68
N GLU A 395 -18.00 18.66 8.55
CA GLU A 395 -17.32 18.79 7.27
C GLU A 395 -17.51 17.55 6.39
N PHE A 396 -17.38 16.36 6.99
CA PHE A 396 -17.63 15.09 6.32
C PHE A 396 -19.09 15.00 5.86
N ILE A 397 -20.06 15.26 6.74
CA ILE A 397 -21.49 15.14 6.42
C ILE A 397 -21.87 16.09 5.28
N HIS A 398 -21.50 17.37 5.35
CA HIS A 398 -21.81 18.33 4.29
C HIS A 398 -21.18 17.91 2.95
N SER A 399 -19.90 17.55 2.96
CA SER A 399 -19.18 17.14 1.74
C SER A 399 -19.78 15.86 1.15
N TRP A 400 -20.12 14.89 2.01
CA TRP A 400 -20.74 13.65 1.60
C TRP A 400 -22.11 13.90 0.95
N TYR A 401 -23.00 14.64 1.60
CA TYR A 401 -24.32 14.96 1.03
C TYR A 401 -24.22 15.72 -0.29
N LEU A 402 -23.38 16.75 -0.36
CA LEU A 402 -23.20 17.51 -1.58
C LEU A 402 -22.74 16.62 -2.73
N GLN A 403 -21.66 15.85 -2.54
CA GLN A 403 -21.12 14.99 -3.60
C GLN A 403 -22.10 13.88 -3.99
N THR A 404 -22.84 13.36 -3.02
CA THR A 404 -23.86 12.35 -3.25
C THR A 404 -25.05 12.89 -4.04
N GLU A 405 -25.52 14.10 -3.78
CA GLU A 405 -26.60 14.74 -4.54
C GLU A 405 -26.15 15.12 -5.96
N VAL A 406 -24.95 15.69 -6.10
CA VAL A 406 -24.34 16.00 -7.41
C VAL A 406 -24.25 14.74 -8.29
N MET A 407 -23.76 13.62 -7.73
CA MET A 407 -23.68 12.35 -8.47
C MET A 407 -25.06 11.77 -8.81
N SER A 408 -26.04 11.91 -7.91
CA SER A 408 -27.40 11.41 -8.16
C SER A 408 -28.12 12.17 -9.28
N ARG A 409 -27.64 13.39 -9.59
CA ARG A 409 -28.12 14.27 -10.66
C ARG A 409 -27.14 14.36 -11.84
N ALA A 410 -26.42 13.27 -12.12
CA ALA A 410 -25.51 13.15 -13.26
C ALA A 410 -24.40 14.24 -13.33
N GLY A 411 -24.01 14.81 -12.19
CA GLY A 411 -22.97 15.82 -12.08
C GLY A 411 -23.46 17.26 -12.06
N GLU A 412 -24.78 17.50 -12.04
CA GLU A 412 -25.33 18.85 -11.89
C GLU A 412 -25.12 19.38 -10.46
N GLU A 413 -24.59 20.60 -10.37
CA GLU A 413 -24.36 21.33 -9.12
C GLU A 413 -24.98 22.73 -9.25
N ASP A 414 -26.30 22.79 -9.14
CA ASP A 414 -27.04 24.06 -9.06
C ASP A 414 -27.38 24.44 -7.62
N LEU A 415 -27.94 25.64 -7.43
CA LEU A 415 -28.31 26.16 -6.11
C LEU A 415 -29.32 25.24 -5.38
N GLY A 416 -30.25 24.63 -6.10
CA GLY A 416 -31.21 23.69 -5.52
C GLY A 416 -30.54 22.42 -5.01
N VAL A 417 -29.54 21.89 -5.74
CA VAL A 417 -28.73 20.74 -5.28
C VAL A 417 -28.00 21.07 -3.98
N GLN A 418 -27.39 22.25 -3.91
CA GLN A 418 -26.66 22.70 -2.73
C GLN A 418 -27.60 22.90 -1.53
N GLU A 419 -28.75 23.55 -1.73
CA GLU A 419 -29.76 23.78 -0.68
C GLU A 419 -30.31 22.45 -0.14
N GLU A 420 -30.64 21.49 -0.99
CA GLU A 420 -31.13 20.18 -0.55
C GLU A 420 -30.07 19.39 0.21
N ALA A 421 -28.82 19.37 -0.29
CA ALA A 421 -27.71 18.71 0.38
C ALA A 421 -27.43 19.31 1.76
N GLU A 422 -27.47 20.64 1.88
CA GLU A 422 -27.28 21.35 3.14
C GLU A 422 -28.43 21.07 4.12
N GLN A 423 -29.68 21.08 3.67
CA GLN A 423 -30.84 20.74 4.50
C GLN A 423 -30.75 19.32 5.09
N GLN A 424 -30.37 18.33 4.27
CA GLN A 424 -30.22 16.94 4.73
C GLN A 424 -29.02 16.77 5.67
N ALA A 425 -27.90 17.44 5.36
CA ALA A 425 -26.70 17.45 6.20
C ALA A 425 -27.01 18.04 7.58
N ASP A 426 -27.69 19.19 7.63
CA ASP A 426 -28.05 19.86 8.88
C ASP A 426 -29.05 19.08 9.72
N ASP A 427 -30.01 18.39 9.09
CA ASP A 427 -30.91 17.49 9.81
C ASP A 427 -30.13 16.34 10.45
N LEU A 428 -29.20 15.72 9.71
CA LEU A 428 -28.36 14.65 10.24
C LEU A 428 -27.49 15.13 11.41
N ILE A 429 -26.80 16.25 11.24
CA ILE A 429 -25.95 16.86 12.29
C ILE A 429 -26.79 17.14 13.54
N ARG A 430 -28.00 17.66 13.38
CA ARG A 430 -28.92 17.93 14.50
C ARG A 430 -29.30 16.65 15.24
N ARG A 431 -29.59 15.56 14.54
CA ARG A 431 -29.93 14.25 15.14
C ARG A 431 -28.75 13.65 15.89
N ILE A 432 -27.55 13.66 15.28
CA ILE A 432 -26.32 13.18 15.92
C ILE A 432 -26.07 13.96 17.22
N ARG A 433 -26.21 15.28 17.21
CA ARG A 433 -26.00 16.10 18.42
C ARG A 433 -27.01 15.86 19.54
N LYS A 434 -28.24 15.44 19.20
CA LYS A 434 -29.31 15.17 20.18
C LYS A 434 -29.24 13.77 20.79
N SER A 435 -28.46 12.86 20.20
CA SER A 435 -28.33 11.47 20.65
C SER A 435 -26.89 11.17 21.00
N SER A 436 -26.60 11.07 22.31
CA SER A 436 -25.27 10.66 22.81
C SER A 436 -24.76 9.35 22.18
N PRO A 437 -25.60 8.30 22.05
CA PRO A 437 -25.17 7.06 21.40
C PRO A 437 -24.81 7.24 19.92
N LEU A 438 -25.54 8.08 19.16
CA LEU A 438 -25.18 8.40 17.77
C LEU A 438 -23.89 9.24 17.68
N ALA A 439 -23.74 10.22 18.58
CA ALA A 439 -22.53 11.04 18.65
C ALA A 439 -21.27 10.19 18.92
N ALA A 440 -21.37 9.20 19.81
CA ALA A 440 -20.28 8.29 20.13
C ALA A 440 -19.86 7.41 18.94
N MET A 441 -20.78 7.07 18.04
CA MET A 441 -20.46 6.32 16.81
C MET A 441 -19.93 7.23 15.69
N ALA A 442 -20.47 8.45 15.58
CA ALA A 442 -20.14 9.41 14.52
C ALA A 442 -18.67 9.87 14.52
N VAL A 443 -17.94 9.68 15.63
CA VAL A 443 -16.49 9.97 15.68
C VAL A 443 -15.64 9.00 14.86
N ASN A 444 -16.20 7.84 14.47
CA ASN A 444 -15.56 6.87 13.58
C ASN A 444 -16.02 7.12 12.13
N PRO A 445 -15.11 7.45 11.18
CA PRO A 445 -15.48 7.76 9.79
C PRO A 445 -16.29 6.68 9.08
N LEU A 446 -16.02 5.40 9.34
CA LEU A 446 -16.76 4.29 8.75
C LEU A 446 -18.21 4.27 9.25
N LEU A 447 -18.40 4.34 10.57
CA LEU A 447 -19.74 4.37 11.17
C LEU A 447 -20.50 5.65 10.79
N LEU A 448 -19.81 6.79 10.72
CA LEU A 448 -20.40 8.04 10.24
C LEU A 448 -20.93 7.92 8.81
N THR A 449 -20.17 7.28 7.92
CA THR A 449 -20.62 7.01 6.55
C THR A 449 -21.87 6.11 6.54
N MET A 450 -21.92 5.09 7.40
CA MET A 450 -23.08 4.20 7.53
C MET A 450 -24.32 4.95 8.04
N ILE A 451 -24.15 5.80 9.05
CA ILE A 451 -25.21 6.66 9.59
C ILE A 451 -25.76 7.59 8.51
N ALA A 452 -24.90 8.24 7.74
CA ALA A 452 -25.32 9.11 6.64
C ALA A 452 -26.06 8.33 5.54
N THR A 453 -25.59 7.12 5.22
CA THR A 453 -26.23 6.23 4.26
C THR A 453 -27.65 5.82 4.70
N VAL A 454 -27.84 5.45 5.97
CA VAL A 454 -29.16 5.10 6.53
C VAL A 454 -30.08 6.31 6.55
N HIS A 455 -29.58 7.46 7.01
CA HIS A 455 -30.36 8.70 7.08
C HIS A 455 -30.90 9.13 5.71
N ARG A 456 -30.04 9.10 4.68
CA ARG A 456 -30.41 9.48 3.31
C ARG A 456 -31.54 8.61 2.73
N ARG A 457 -31.66 7.35 3.15
CA ARG A 457 -32.70 6.43 2.65
C ARG A 457 -34.08 6.66 3.27
N GLY A 458 -34.23 7.66 4.15
CA GLY A 458 -35.51 8.04 4.74
C GLY A 458 -35.89 7.26 6.00
N SER A 459 -35.00 6.40 6.51
CA SER A 459 -35.19 5.75 7.81
C SER A 459 -35.05 6.79 8.93
N ALA A 460 -35.99 6.79 9.87
CA ALA A 460 -35.84 7.57 11.09
C ALA A 460 -34.61 7.06 11.85
N LEU A 461 -33.58 7.90 12.03
CA LEU A 461 -32.39 7.50 12.79
C LEU A 461 -32.78 7.15 14.23
N PRO A 462 -32.50 5.91 14.68
CA PRO A 462 -32.88 5.48 16.02
C PRO A 462 -32.11 6.20 17.12
N GLY A 463 -32.71 6.23 18.31
CA GLY A 463 -32.09 6.85 19.49
C GLY A 463 -31.02 5.98 20.16
N LYS A 464 -31.10 4.65 19.98
CA LYS A 464 -30.20 3.66 20.60
C LYS A 464 -29.20 3.07 19.60
N ARG A 465 -27.98 2.73 20.06
CA ARG A 465 -26.93 2.09 19.24
C ARG A 465 -27.40 0.78 18.61
N VAL A 466 -28.07 -0.06 19.38
CA VAL A 466 -28.53 -1.38 18.91
C VAL A 466 -29.57 -1.28 17.80
N GLU A 467 -30.45 -0.28 17.88
CA GLU A 467 -31.44 0.00 16.84
C GLU A 467 -30.75 0.55 15.58
N LEU A 468 -29.72 1.39 15.73
CA LEU A 468 -28.95 1.86 14.58
C LEU A 468 -28.23 0.70 13.87
N TYR A 469 -27.61 -0.24 14.60
CA TYR A 469 -27.01 -1.42 13.97
C TYR A 469 -28.04 -2.26 13.22
N LYS A 470 -29.23 -2.44 13.80
CA LYS A 470 -30.37 -3.08 13.14
C LYS A 470 -30.69 -2.41 11.81
N GLU A 471 -30.90 -1.09 11.82
CA GLU A 471 -31.22 -0.32 10.62
C GLU A 471 -30.09 -0.36 9.58
N ILE A 472 -28.82 -0.26 10.00
CA ILE A 472 -27.68 -0.38 9.08
C ILE A 472 -27.66 -1.76 8.43
N CYS A 473 -27.77 -2.84 9.22
CA CYS A 473 -27.80 -4.21 8.68
C CYS A 473 -28.96 -4.40 7.70
N GLN A 474 -30.16 -3.95 8.08
CA GLN A 474 -31.34 -4.03 7.22
C GLN A 474 -31.12 -3.28 5.90
N VAL A 475 -30.72 -2.01 5.96
CA VAL A 475 -30.46 -1.14 4.79
C VAL A 475 -29.40 -1.75 3.85
N LEU A 476 -28.33 -2.32 4.39
CA LEU A 476 -27.26 -2.91 3.58
C LEU A 476 -27.69 -4.24 2.95
N LEU A 477 -28.48 -5.06 3.65
CA LEU A 477 -28.95 -6.36 3.15
C LEU A 477 -30.15 -6.27 2.19
N GLU A 478 -30.94 -5.19 2.29
CA GLU A 478 -32.05 -4.85 1.39
C GLU A 478 -31.58 -4.38 0.01
N LYS A 479 -30.30 -4.03 -0.17
CA LYS A 479 -29.76 -3.61 -1.47
C LYS A 479 -30.08 -4.64 -2.55
N ARG A 480 -31.03 -4.28 -3.41
CA ARG A 480 -31.43 -5.03 -4.60
C ARG A 480 -30.49 -4.72 -5.74
N LEU A 481 -29.91 -5.73 -6.38
CA LEU A 481 -29.15 -5.51 -7.61
C LEU A 481 -30.14 -5.13 -8.72
N ARG A 482 -30.26 -3.84 -9.04
CA ARG A 482 -30.97 -3.40 -10.26
C ARG A 482 -30.26 -3.79 -11.57
N ALA A 483 -29.09 -4.40 -11.49
CA ALA A 483 -28.29 -4.76 -12.65
C ALA A 483 -27.67 -6.15 -12.50
N LYS A 484 -28.50 -7.19 -12.59
CA LYS A 484 -28.22 -8.48 -13.26
C LYS A 484 -29.34 -9.45 -12.87
N LYS A 485 -29.97 -10.05 -13.89
CA LYS A 485 -30.97 -11.12 -13.78
C LYS A 485 -30.38 -12.39 -13.13
N ILE A 486 -30.01 -12.34 -11.86
CA ILE A 486 -29.54 -13.48 -11.07
C ILE A 486 -30.50 -13.59 -9.89
N ASP A 487 -31.38 -14.59 -10.00
CA ASP A 487 -32.22 -15.20 -8.98
C ASP A 487 -32.09 -14.61 -7.55
N GLU A 488 -32.95 -13.63 -7.21
CA GLU A 488 -33.05 -13.07 -5.85
C GLU A 488 -34.05 -13.91 -5.04
N SER A 489 -33.61 -15.03 -4.46
CA SER A 489 -34.48 -15.89 -3.63
C SER A 489 -34.52 -15.48 -2.14
N LEU A 490 -33.59 -14.65 -1.66
CA LEU A 490 -33.45 -14.31 -0.23
C LEU A 490 -33.78 -12.87 0.11
N THR A 491 -34.71 -12.71 1.05
CA THR A 491 -35.04 -11.45 1.73
C THR A 491 -33.89 -10.98 2.62
N ALA A 492 -33.89 -9.68 2.98
CA ALA A 492 -32.90 -9.13 3.91
C ALA A 492 -32.86 -9.87 5.25
N THR A 493 -34.03 -10.21 5.80
CA THR A 493 -34.16 -11.00 7.03
C THR A 493 -33.54 -12.38 6.90
N GLN A 494 -33.75 -13.08 5.78
CA GLN A 494 -33.12 -14.38 5.55
C GLN A 494 -31.59 -14.25 5.46
N LYS A 495 -31.08 -13.27 4.70
CA LYS A 495 -29.63 -13.01 4.64
C LYS A 495 -29.05 -12.70 6.02
N GLN A 496 -29.75 -11.89 6.81
CA GLN A 496 -29.36 -11.57 8.18
C GLN A 496 -29.28 -12.83 9.04
N SER A 497 -30.26 -13.73 8.97
CA SER A 497 -30.26 -14.97 9.73
C SER A 497 -29.07 -15.89 9.42
N VAL A 498 -28.61 -15.91 8.17
CA VAL A 498 -27.41 -16.65 7.77
C VAL A 498 -26.14 -15.99 8.35
N LEU A 499 -26.08 -14.65 8.33
CA LEU A 499 -24.94 -13.89 8.87
C LEU A 499 -24.88 -13.89 10.40
N GLN A 500 -26.02 -14.03 11.08
CA GLN A 500 -26.12 -14.20 12.54
C GLN A 500 -25.41 -15.48 12.99
N VAL A 501 -25.66 -16.60 12.30
CA VAL A 501 -24.97 -17.89 12.54
C VAL A 501 -23.46 -17.75 12.34
N LEU A 502 -23.04 -17.13 11.23
CA LEU A 502 -21.63 -16.85 10.97
C LEU A 502 -21.01 -16.02 12.09
N ALA A 503 -21.63 -14.90 12.44
CA ALA A 503 -21.13 -13.97 13.44
C ALA A 503 -20.95 -14.64 14.81
N LEU A 504 -21.94 -15.43 15.26
CA LEU A 504 -21.84 -16.17 16.51
C LEU A 504 -20.71 -17.20 16.49
N ALA A 505 -20.52 -17.91 15.37
CA ALA A 505 -19.41 -18.85 15.22
C ALA A 505 -18.05 -18.17 15.30
N LEU A 506 -17.86 -17.04 14.61
CA LEU A 506 -16.62 -16.26 14.67
C LEU A 506 -16.36 -15.71 16.09
N MET A 507 -17.40 -15.23 16.77
CA MET A 507 -17.30 -14.79 18.17
C MET A 507 -16.86 -15.93 19.10
N ARG A 508 -17.41 -17.14 18.95
CA ARG A 508 -17.01 -18.33 19.73
C ARG A 508 -15.55 -18.72 19.51
N ASN A 509 -15.06 -18.53 18.28
CA ASN A 509 -13.68 -18.81 17.91
C ASN A 509 -12.71 -17.67 18.26
N ASN A 510 -13.20 -16.56 18.82
CA ASN A 510 -12.44 -15.33 19.06
C ASN A 510 -11.67 -14.82 17.83
N THR A 511 -12.27 -14.97 16.65
CA THR A 511 -11.70 -14.54 15.37
C THR A 511 -12.61 -13.51 14.70
N ARG A 512 -12.03 -12.70 13.81
CA ARG A 512 -12.74 -11.79 12.91
C ARG A 512 -12.82 -12.34 11.50
N GLU A 513 -11.90 -13.26 11.19
CA GLU A 513 -11.60 -13.70 9.84
C GLU A 513 -12.03 -15.14 9.63
N PHE A 514 -12.36 -15.44 8.37
CA PHE A 514 -12.66 -16.78 7.91
C PHE A 514 -12.31 -16.94 6.43
N THR A 515 -11.94 -18.15 6.04
CA THR A 515 -11.83 -18.54 4.63
C THR A 515 -13.20 -18.89 4.05
N LEU A 516 -13.36 -18.87 2.71
CA LEU A 516 -14.60 -19.31 2.07
C LEU A 516 -15.01 -20.75 2.45
N LEU A 517 -14.04 -21.63 2.67
CA LEU A 517 -14.30 -23.02 3.06
C LEU A 517 -14.87 -23.09 4.47
N GLU A 518 -14.23 -22.42 5.42
CA GLU A 518 -14.71 -22.35 6.82
C GLU A 518 -16.08 -21.68 6.88
N GLY A 519 -16.22 -20.50 6.26
CA GLY A 519 -17.48 -19.77 6.21
C GLY A 519 -18.60 -20.61 5.60
N THR A 520 -18.33 -21.32 4.50
CA THR A 520 -19.30 -22.22 3.86
C THR A 520 -19.75 -23.30 4.83
N SER A 521 -18.82 -23.97 5.51
CA SER A 521 -19.16 -25.00 6.50
C SER A 521 -19.98 -24.45 7.66
N LEU A 522 -19.76 -23.19 8.07
CA LEU A 522 -20.48 -22.57 9.18
C LEU A 522 -21.92 -22.18 8.81
N ILE A 523 -22.16 -21.75 7.57
CA ILE A 523 -23.46 -21.21 7.16
C ILE A 523 -24.31 -22.19 6.36
N GLN A 524 -23.74 -23.29 5.86
CA GLN A 524 -24.39 -24.17 4.88
C GLN A 524 -25.76 -24.66 5.34
N ASP A 525 -25.89 -25.10 6.59
CA ASP A 525 -27.16 -25.60 7.13
C ASP A 525 -28.22 -24.49 7.20
N LYS A 526 -27.83 -23.31 7.71
CA LYS A 526 -28.74 -22.17 7.82
C LYS A 526 -29.14 -21.63 6.45
N LEU A 527 -28.19 -21.58 5.52
CA LEU A 527 -28.45 -21.17 4.15
C LEU A 527 -29.38 -22.18 3.45
N ALA A 528 -29.21 -23.47 3.72
CA ALA A 528 -30.08 -24.52 3.20
C ALA A 528 -31.51 -24.41 3.71
N GLU A 529 -31.69 -24.06 4.98
CA GLU A 529 -33.00 -23.82 5.59
C GLU A 529 -33.76 -22.69 4.90
N VAL A 530 -33.11 -21.57 4.60
CA VAL A 530 -33.77 -20.38 4.06
C VAL A 530 -33.82 -20.31 2.53
N ALA A 531 -32.92 -21.03 1.84
CA ALA A 531 -32.69 -20.90 0.40
C ALA A 531 -32.72 -22.22 -0.38
N GLY A 532 -32.82 -23.38 0.30
CA GLY A 532 -32.63 -24.69 -0.33
C GLY A 532 -31.19 -24.94 -0.76
N ALA A 533 -30.95 -25.54 -1.92
CA ALA A 533 -29.60 -25.85 -2.42
C ALA A 533 -28.83 -24.61 -2.95
N ALA A 534 -28.79 -23.52 -2.17
CA ALA A 534 -28.10 -22.30 -2.55
C ALA A 534 -26.58 -22.41 -2.36
N ASN A 535 -25.84 -21.70 -3.21
CA ASN A 535 -24.38 -21.73 -3.21
C ASN A 535 -23.83 -20.70 -2.19
N SER A 536 -23.21 -21.18 -1.11
CA SER A 536 -22.60 -20.35 -0.05
C SER A 536 -21.53 -19.40 -0.57
N GLN A 537 -20.73 -19.81 -1.56
CA GLN A 537 -19.73 -18.93 -2.16
C GLN A 537 -20.41 -17.74 -2.87
N LYS A 538 -21.46 -17.99 -3.66
CA LYS A 538 -22.25 -16.91 -4.29
C LYS A 538 -22.89 -16.01 -3.24
N PHE A 539 -23.35 -16.57 -2.12
CA PHE A 539 -23.87 -15.78 -1.00
C PHE A 539 -22.79 -14.83 -0.45
N PHE A 540 -21.59 -15.33 -0.13
CA PHE A 540 -20.49 -14.47 0.34
C PHE A 540 -20.07 -13.42 -0.68
N GLU A 541 -19.99 -13.77 -1.96
CA GLU A 541 -19.72 -12.81 -3.04
C GLU A 541 -20.80 -11.72 -3.08
N GLN A 542 -22.09 -12.06 -2.96
CA GLN A 542 -23.17 -11.08 -2.89
C GLN A 542 -23.09 -10.19 -1.65
N ILE A 543 -22.86 -10.77 -0.47
CA ILE A 543 -22.73 -9.98 0.77
C ILE A 543 -21.52 -9.04 0.65
N LYS A 544 -20.38 -9.50 0.12
CA LYS A 544 -19.18 -8.66 -0.11
C LYS A 544 -19.44 -7.56 -1.14
N ASP A 545 -19.93 -7.92 -2.32
CA ASP A 545 -19.93 -7.04 -3.47
C ASP A 545 -21.09 -6.05 -3.48
N VAL A 546 -22.21 -6.39 -2.83
CA VAL A 546 -23.47 -5.64 -2.86
C VAL A 546 -23.76 -4.96 -1.52
N SER A 547 -23.88 -5.75 -0.44
CA SER A 547 -24.18 -5.20 0.89
C SER A 547 -22.96 -4.54 1.52
N GLY A 548 -21.80 -5.13 1.21
CA GLY A 548 -20.50 -5.02 1.85
C GLY A 548 -20.49 -4.85 3.36
N LEU A 549 -21.39 -5.58 4.01
CA LEU A 549 -21.22 -5.97 5.40
C LEU A 549 -20.02 -6.91 5.60
N LEU A 550 -19.59 -7.61 4.54
CA LEU A 550 -18.36 -8.38 4.51
C LEU A 550 -17.34 -7.74 3.57
N VAL A 551 -16.07 -7.91 3.91
CA VAL A 551 -14.94 -7.42 3.13
C VAL A 551 -13.94 -8.56 2.99
N GLU A 552 -13.33 -8.66 1.82
CA GLU A 552 -12.20 -9.55 1.60
C GLU A 552 -10.95 -8.80 2.06
N GLN A 553 -10.38 -9.19 3.20
CA GLN A 553 -9.13 -8.61 3.67
C GLN A 553 -8.01 -9.07 2.77
N GLU A 554 -8.04 -10.33 2.34
CA GLU A 554 -7.06 -10.89 1.43
C GLU A 554 -7.68 -11.91 0.50
N LEU A 555 -6.96 -12.32 -0.54
CA LEU A 555 -7.45 -13.30 -1.50
C LEU A 555 -7.96 -14.57 -0.77
N GLY A 556 -9.28 -14.74 -0.74
CA GLY A 556 -9.93 -15.87 -0.09
C GLY A 556 -10.19 -15.75 1.42
N VAL A 557 -9.82 -14.65 2.08
CA VAL A 557 -10.02 -14.39 3.52
C VAL A 557 -10.95 -13.19 3.73
N TYR A 558 -12.01 -13.42 4.51
CA TYR A 558 -13.14 -12.51 4.67
C TYR A 558 -13.33 -12.14 6.14
N GLU A 559 -13.79 -10.91 6.41
CA GLU A 559 -14.25 -10.47 7.73
C GLU A 559 -15.48 -9.56 7.60
N PHE A 560 -16.16 -9.27 8.70
CA PHE A 560 -17.14 -8.19 8.75
C PHE A 560 -16.47 -6.82 8.58
N ALA A 561 -17.08 -5.91 7.82
CA ALA A 561 -16.54 -4.58 7.53
C ALA A 561 -16.15 -3.77 8.79
N HIS A 562 -16.80 -4.08 9.92
CA HIS A 562 -16.42 -3.63 11.25
C HIS A 562 -16.81 -4.69 12.28
N LEU A 563 -15.99 -4.87 13.33
CA LEU A 563 -16.24 -5.86 14.39
C LEU A 563 -17.62 -5.70 15.04
N SER A 564 -18.09 -4.46 15.21
CA SER A 564 -19.40 -4.20 15.81
C SER A 564 -20.57 -4.85 15.06
N PHE A 565 -20.44 -5.14 13.76
CA PHE A 565 -21.47 -5.91 13.04
C PHE A 565 -21.44 -7.39 13.42
N GLN A 566 -20.26 -7.96 13.59
CA GLN A 566 -20.11 -9.31 14.12
C GLN A 566 -20.68 -9.38 15.55
N GLU A 567 -20.34 -8.42 16.40
CA GLU A 567 -20.81 -8.37 17.79
C GLU A 567 -22.34 -8.21 17.86
N TYR A 568 -22.91 -7.32 17.03
CA TYR A 568 -24.35 -7.12 16.92
C TYR A 568 -25.08 -8.36 16.42
N LEU A 569 -24.65 -8.93 15.29
CA LEU A 569 -25.31 -10.10 14.69
C LEU A 569 -25.21 -11.32 15.61
N ALA A 570 -24.09 -11.51 16.31
CA ALA A 570 -23.96 -12.55 17.34
C ALA A 570 -24.91 -12.31 18.53
N ALA A 571 -25.07 -11.06 18.99
CA ALA A 571 -26.02 -10.73 20.05
C ALA A 571 -27.47 -11.06 19.64
N VAL A 572 -27.84 -10.77 18.38
CA VAL A 572 -29.17 -11.11 17.86
C VAL A 572 -29.36 -12.63 17.76
N GLU A 573 -28.37 -13.38 17.26
CA GLU A 573 -28.43 -14.85 17.21
C GLU A 573 -28.65 -15.46 18.60
N ILE A 574 -27.91 -14.99 19.61
CA ILE A 574 -28.02 -15.47 20.99
C ILE A 574 -29.40 -15.19 21.56
N LYS A 575 -29.98 -14.03 21.24
CA LYS A 575 -31.34 -13.68 21.64
C LYS A 575 -32.37 -14.59 20.99
N GLU A 576 -32.31 -14.76 19.68
CA GLU A 576 -33.28 -15.55 18.92
C GLU A 576 -33.21 -17.04 19.26
N THR A 577 -32.02 -17.55 19.56
CA THR A 577 -31.79 -18.96 19.95
C THR A 577 -31.84 -19.21 21.47
N ASN A 578 -32.14 -18.20 22.27
CA ASN A 578 -32.22 -18.26 23.74
C ASN A 578 -30.94 -18.80 24.43
N GLN A 579 -29.76 -18.38 23.95
CA GLN A 579 -28.45 -18.85 24.44
C GLN A 579 -27.80 -17.90 25.48
N GLU A 580 -28.58 -17.17 26.29
CA GLU A 580 -28.07 -16.19 27.27
C GLU A 580 -26.96 -16.76 28.19
N LYS A 581 -27.06 -18.05 28.55
CA LYS A 581 -26.04 -18.75 29.36
C LYS A 581 -24.64 -18.68 28.77
N LEU A 582 -24.51 -18.59 27.44
CA LEU A 582 -23.23 -18.40 26.77
C LEU A 582 -22.59 -17.07 27.20
N LEU A 583 -23.37 -15.98 27.23
CA LEU A 583 -22.91 -14.65 27.61
C LEU A 583 -22.55 -14.58 29.09
N ILE A 584 -23.35 -15.20 29.94
CA ILE A 584 -23.05 -15.32 31.38
C ILE A 584 -21.68 -15.98 31.60
N GLY A 585 -21.37 -17.05 30.85
CA GLY A 585 -20.06 -17.71 30.90
C GLY A 585 -18.90 -16.89 30.31
N LYS A 586 -19.16 -15.72 29.72
CA LYS A 586 -18.18 -14.85 29.06
C LYS A 586 -18.07 -13.44 29.67
N ILE A 587 -18.72 -13.18 30.80
CA ILE A 587 -18.71 -11.87 31.49
C ILE A 587 -17.31 -11.31 31.76
N ASN A 588 -16.34 -12.17 32.09
CA ASN A 588 -14.95 -11.76 32.35
C ASN A 588 -14.06 -11.80 31.09
N ASN A 589 -14.64 -11.94 29.90
CA ASN A 589 -13.90 -11.95 28.65
C ASN A 589 -14.16 -10.65 27.86
N PRO A 590 -13.17 -9.73 27.78
CA PRO A 590 -13.31 -8.46 27.07
C PRO A 590 -13.78 -8.59 25.61
N TRP A 591 -13.49 -9.71 24.95
CA TRP A 591 -13.94 -9.99 23.59
C TRP A 591 -15.47 -10.01 23.46
N TRP A 592 -16.19 -10.33 24.53
CA TRP A 592 -17.64 -10.45 24.53
C TRP A 592 -18.37 -9.23 25.10
N ASN A 593 -17.65 -8.25 25.67
CA ASN A 593 -18.26 -7.13 26.38
C ASN A 593 -19.28 -6.37 25.53
N GLU A 594 -18.92 -6.01 24.30
CA GLU A 594 -19.82 -5.28 23.41
C GLU A 594 -21.00 -6.15 22.96
N THR A 595 -20.79 -7.44 22.68
CA THR A 595 -21.90 -8.39 22.42
C THR A 595 -22.85 -8.49 23.61
N ILE A 596 -22.33 -8.49 24.84
CA ILE A 596 -23.14 -8.51 26.07
C ILE A 596 -23.98 -7.22 26.18
N ARG A 597 -23.37 -6.04 25.96
CA ARG A 597 -24.09 -4.76 25.95
C ARG A 597 -25.18 -4.72 24.87
N LEU A 598 -24.85 -5.12 23.65
CA LEU A 598 -25.81 -5.17 22.53
C LEU A 598 -26.92 -6.19 22.76
N TYR A 599 -26.65 -7.30 23.46
CA TYR A 599 -27.68 -8.26 23.88
C TYR A 599 -28.58 -7.67 24.97
N ALA A 600 -28.00 -7.08 26.00
CA ALA A 600 -28.71 -6.43 27.11
C ALA A 600 -29.64 -5.33 26.59
N ALA A 601 -29.19 -4.53 25.63
CA ALA A 601 -29.99 -3.47 25.00
C ALA A 601 -31.26 -3.97 24.29
N GLN A 602 -31.38 -5.28 24.05
CA GLN A 602 -32.50 -5.92 23.37
C GLN A 602 -33.34 -6.82 24.28
N THR A 603 -32.97 -6.99 25.55
CA THR A 603 -33.50 -7.98 26.49
C THR A 603 -33.58 -7.43 27.92
N ASN A 604 -34.17 -8.19 28.85
CA ASN A 604 -34.08 -7.85 30.26
C ASN A 604 -32.68 -8.22 30.77
N ALA A 605 -31.89 -7.24 31.19
CA ALA A 605 -30.48 -7.43 31.53
C ALA A 605 -30.25 -7.97 32.95
N SER A 606 -31.31 -8.26 33.71
CA SER A 606 -31.21 -8.66 35.12
C SER A 606 -30.36 -9.90 35.34
N ASN A 607 -30.46 -10.92 34.48
CA ASN A 607 -29.67 -12.15 34.63
C ASN A 607 -28.17 -11.90 34.41
N LEU A 608 -27.83 -11.02 33.47
CA LEU A 608 -26.45 -10.60 33.23
C LEU A 608 -25.88 -9.84 34.42
N ILE A 609 -26.65 -8.90 34.99
CA ILE A 609 -26.23 -8.14 36.16
C ILE A 609 -26.08 -9.07 37.38
N CYS A 610 -27.08 -9.92 37.66
CA CYS A 610 -27.03 -10.89 38.75
C CYS A 610 -25.83 -11.81 38.66
N SER A 611 -25.39 -12.20 37.46
CA SER A 611 -24.23 -13.07 37.30
C SER A 611 -22.90 -12.36 37.55
N VAL A 612 -22.82 -11.04 37.35
CA VAL A 612 -21.69 -10.23 37.85
C VAL A 612 -21.73 -10.13 39.37
N LEU A 613 -22.89 -9.81 39.94
CA LEU A 613 -23.08 -9.67 41.39
C LEU A 613 -22.81 -10.98 42.15
N ALA A 614 -23.02 -12.13 41.51
CA ALA A 614 -22.74 -13.44 42.09
C ALA A 614 -21.24 -13.81 42.08
N LEU A 615 -20.37 -13.02 41.46
CA LEU A 615 -18.93 -13.27 41.49
C LEU A 615 -18.38 -12.97 42.90
N PRO A 616 -17.50 -13.82 43.46
CA PRO A 616 -16.92 -13.59 44.80
C PRO A 616 -16.12 -12.29 44.91
N SER A 617 -15.52 -11.87 43.80
CA SER A 617 -14.75 -10.62 43.68
C SER A 617 -14.80 -10.18 42.22
N PRO A 618 -15.85 -9.44 41.79
CA PRO A 618 -15.97 -8.98 40.42
C PRO A 618 -14.84 -7.99 40.11
N SER A 619 -14.24 -8.10 38.92
CA SER A 619 -13.23 -7.14 38.49
C SER A 619 -13.88 -5.78 38.21
N ALA A 620 -13.07 -4.71 38.17
CA ALA A 620 -13.57 -3.38 37.82
C ALA A 620 -14.23 -3.37 36.43
N GLU A 621 -13.70 -4.15 35.48
CA GLU A 621 -14.27 -4.31 34.15
C GLU A 621 -15.62 -5.03 34.17
N ALA A 622 -15.77 -6.07 34.99
CA ALA A 622 -17.04 -6.79 35.13
C ALA A 622 -18.11 -5.90 35.79
N MET A 623 -17.73 -5.10 36.79
CA MET A 623 -18.62 -4.11 37.42
C MET A 623 -19.02 -3.01 36.44
N ALA A 624 -18.08 -2.49 35.66
CA ALA A 624 -18.37 -1.51 34.61
C ALA A 624 -19.36 -2.10 33.58
N LEU A 625 -19.15 -3.36 33.16
CA LEU A 625 -20.07 -4.05 32.26
C LEU A 625 -21.48 -4.19 32.84
N ALA A 626 -21.61 -4.53 34.13
CA ALA A 626 -22.91 -4.60 34.80
C ALA A 626 -23.62 -3.23 34.82
N TYR A 627 -22.87 -2.15 35.07
CA TYR A 627 -23.39 -0.79 35.03
C TYR A 627 -23.84 -0.40 33.61
N ASP A 628 -23.06 -0.73 32.58
CA ASP A 628 -23.45 -0.49 31.19
C ASP A 628 -24.71 -1.28 30.81
N CYS A 629 -24.84 -2.52 31.29
CA CYS A 629 -26.06 -3.32 31.11
C CYS A 629 -27.28 -2.71 31.81
N LEU A 630 -27.09 -2.04 32.94
CA LEU A 630 -28.16 -1.30 33.63
C LEU A 630 -28.60 -0.07 32.84
N GLU A 631 -27.65 0.70 32.31
CA GLU A 631 -27.92 1.94 31.56
C GLU A 631 -28.48 1.67 30.15
N GLU A 632 -27.91 0.72 29.42
CA GLU A 632 -28.28 0.45 28.02
C GLU A 632 -29.39 -0.62 27.90
N GLY A 633 -29.64 -1.42 28.95
CA GLY A 633 -30.56 -2.54 28.94
C GLY A 633 -31.98 -2.17 28.52
N LEU A 634 -32.71 -3.10 27.88
CA LEU A 634 -34.11 -2.83 27.53
C LEU A 634 -34.98 -2.69 28.79
N SER A 635 -34.69 -3.49 29.81
CA SER A 635 -35.30 -3.42 31.14
C SER A 635 -34.43 -4.13 32.18
N VAL A 636 -34.56 -3.75 33.45
CA VAL A 636 -33.92 -4.41 34.60
C VAL A 636 -34.92 -4.45 35.75
N TYR A 637 -34.93 -5.54 36.52
CA TYR A 637 -35.77 -5.67 37.71
C TYR A 637 -35.31 -4.66 38.79
N PRO A 638 -36.23 -3.95 39.46
CA PRO A 638 -35.88 -2.93 40.45
C PRO A 638 -34.97 -3.43 41.57
N GLU A 639 -35.14 -4.68 42.00
CA GLU A 639 -34.35 -5.30 43.05
C GLU A 639 -32.89 -5.47 42.63
N VAL A 640 -32.66 -5.87 41.37
CA VAL A 640 -31.32 -6.06 40.80
C VAL A 640 -30.62 -4.72 40.62
N LYS A 641 -31.36 -3.69 40.21
CA LYS A 641 -30.85 -2.32 40.14
C LYS A 641 -30.37 -1.84 41.51
N GLN A 642 -31.20 -1.98 42.55
CA GLN A 642 -30.84 -1.57 43.91
C GLN A 642 -29.62 -2.32 44.45
N GLN A 643 -29.51 -3.61 44.16
CA GLN A 643 -28.34 -4.41 44.57
C GLN A 643 -27.06 -3.92 43.92
N LEU A 644 -27.09 -3.59 42.62
CA LEU A 644 -25.91 -3.06 41.92
C LEU A 644 -25.53 -1.67 42.44
N GLU A 645 -26.50 -0.79 42.64
CA GLU A 645 -26.26 0.56 43.19
C GLU A 645 -25.65 0.50 44.60
N ALA A 646 -26.21 -0.34 45.49
CA ALA A 646 -25.69 -0.52 46.85
C ALA A 646 -24.25 -1.08 46.87
N MET A 647 -23.92 -1.99 45.94
CA MET A 647 -22.57 -2.54 45.83
C MET A 647 -21.56 -1.49 45.32
N LEU A 648 -21.97 -0.62 44.40
CA LEU A 648 -21.14 0.48 43.91
C LEU A 648 -20.90 1.55 44.99
N GLU A 649 -21.90 1.88 45.80
CA GLU A 649 -21.76 2.79 46.94
C GLU A 649 -20.79 2.23 47.99
N ALA A 650 -20.91 0.94 48.33
CA ALA A 650 -20.00 0.29 49.28
C ALA A 650 -18.54 0.25 48.78
N ASP A 651 -18.29 0.06 47.48
CA ASP A 651 -16.93 0.08 46.92
C ASP A 651 -16.32 1.49 46.95
N LEU A 652 -17.15 2.53 46.77
CA LEU A 652 -16.73 3.94 46.86
C LEU A 652 -16.41 4.38 48.30
N GLU A 653 -17.13 3.88 49.29
CA GLU A 653 -16.87 4.16 50.72
C GLU A 653 -15.63 3.42 51.27
N SER A 654 -15.17 2.37 50.58
CA SER A 654 -14.03 1.55 50.99
C SER A 654 -12.66 2.03 50.49
N ARG A 655 -12.63 3.07 49.64
CA ARG A 655 -11.42 3.69 49.08
C ARG A 655 -11.16 5.07 49.68
#